data_AF-A0A8H4CJE4-F1
#
_entry.id   AF-A0A8H4CJE4-F1
#
_cell.length_a   1.000
_cell.length_b   1.000
_cell.length_c   1.000
_cell.angle_alpha   90.00
_cell.angle_beta   90.00
_cell.angle_gamma   90.00
#
_symmetry.space_group_name_H-M   'P 1'
#
loop_
_entity.id
_entity.type
_entity.pdbx_description
1 polymer ?
#
loop_
_entity_poly.entity_id
_entity_poly.type
_entity_poly.pdbx_seq_one_letter_code
_entity_poly.pdbx_strand_id
1 'polypeptide(L)'
;MCRHGEAAGAGTLNYPREQLPTNVVPRHYDLTLEPNFETLKFDGHVKIDFDVAEDSNTVSLNTLDIEVKHAALSLSAEGQQKSLSDPVITYDESKQTHTFEFKDRLTKGAKGTLEIKFVGELNDKMAGFYRSYYPKPDGSKGILATSQMEPTDARRAFPCFDEPALKAEFTVTLVADKNLTCLSNMDVAEEKELPAGKKAVRFNKSPVMSTYLVAFIVGELNYIENNDFRVPLRVYAPPSEDIERGRYALEIGVKALEFYEKAFGLPYPLPKLDQVAIPDFAAGAMENWGLVTYRTVEVLFDDKTSGAAAKERVSTVITHEIAHQWFGNIVSPDWWHALWLNEGFAEFASRYSLNAFFPEWKLKESFVREDLQAALGLDGLRSSHPIEVPVHKAEEINEIFDSISYAKGSCVVHMISAFLGEDVFMEGVRKYLKRHAWGNATTNDLWQALSEASGKDVGSIMNIWTQNVGYPVVSVTETGNSISVEQHRFLTTGDVKPEEDKVLYPISLNVRTKGGVDKDLMLTTRDAKFEVADADFFKINADSTGFYRTKYGIDRLEKLGNAAELLSVQDRVGIVADTSALATSGYQKTSSCLGLFKALSNAGEAEYLVWDQILTRLGSIKMAWIEDEEVVDKLTEFQRDIVSGMAHKLGWNFSTADGHVEQQYKALMFGAAGMAGDEKVLAAARDMFEKFAAGDKTAIHPNIRSSAFSIVLKYGGEKEYDAVLKYYETAETSDERNSALRTLGQARDPKLRQRTLDMLLSGKIRDQDVYIPIGSLRSSKSGIEALFDWMQTRWDEIYTKFPAQSSMIGSIVSYCTSGLTKQEQLDQVDKFFAAKDKKGYVRALSQSTDSIKAKITWTARDTEDLRKFLGPSNCFIPTMAAPRLASSWQVRAEAGEPFAVIRVRDLQGTIQAGTDAWGRENKSQPVRVSAELSMASPFDAASASDRVSDDTVHYGLLAKAILSSLGGINKKAQSAGKPSHIRLRDAVGQIWADLTGLSLDGQYVPAEEGSVGFLRDRLSLVRFMNLNVTLPKASLLGSAISLSASAVLSPQGGPSPIVVRSSCLRLHDLRVPTLIGVNDNERLARQILAADMEIEQFDVSEDVYVGIESIVVKTLSDSSFETLEALGPAITQSIRKDIKHVAASSASQAPDWVIKVAMEKPTAITMAEASRVEYRELVSART
;
A
#
# COMPACT_ATOMS: atom_id res chain seq x y z
N MET A 1 -32.22 4.20 -28.41
CA MET A 1 -30.98 3.53 -28.00
C MET A 1 -30.05 3.51 -29.19
N CYS A 2 -29.12 4.45 -29.24
CA CYS A 2 -27.96 4.34 -30.11
C CYS A 2 -26.82 3.96 -29.17
N ARG A 3 -25.99 2.95 -29.55
CA ARG A 3 -24.62 2.92 -29.03
C ARG A 3 -24.07 4.33 -29.19
N HIS A 4 -23.40 4.90 -28.19
CA HIS A 4 -22.64 6.11 -28.45
C HIS A 4 -21.72 5.76 -29.62
N GLY A 5 -21.97 6.38 -30.78
CA GLY A 5 -21.07 6.24 -31.90
C GLY A 5 -19.70 6.69 -31.42
N GLU A 6 -18.64 6.14 -32.00
CA GLU A 6 -17.27 6.62 -31.83
C GLU A 6 -17.19 8.09 -32.27
N ALA A 7 -17.67 9.00 -31.42
CA ALA A 7 -17.59 10.42 -31.65
C ALA A 7 -16.13 10.77 -31.39
N ALA A 8 -15.44 11.22 -32.44
CA ALA A 8 -14.09 11.75 -32.40
C ALA A 8 -14.02 13.10 -31.64
N GLY A 9 -14.52 13.13 -30.41
CA GLY A 9 -14.33 14.19 -29.43
C GLY A 9 -13.11 13.86 -28.58
N ALA A 10 -12.23 14.83 -28.38
CA ALA A 10 -11.02 14.66 -27.58
C ALA A 10 -11.39 14.20 -26.15
N GLY A 11 -11.15 12.91 -25.84
CA GLY A 11 -11.28 12.39 -24.47
C GLY A 11 -11.75 10.94 -24.32
N THR A 12 -12.34 10.29 -25.33
CA THR A 12 -12.70 8.87 -25.24
C THR A 12 -11.53 7.99 -25.66
N LEU A 13 -11.02 7.17 -24.74
CA LEU A 13 -9.99 6.18 -25.03
C LEU A 13 -10.58 5.09 -25.95
N ASN A 14 -10.16 5.07 -27.22
CA ASN A 14 -10.59 4.08 -28.21
C ASN A 14 -9.80 2.78 -28.04
N TYR A 15 -10.37 1.81 -27.33
CA TYR A 15 -9.84 0.45 -27.22
C TYR A 15 -10.63 -0.52 -28.11
N PRO A 16 -9.99 -1.47 -28.81
CA PRO A 16 -10.70 -2.50 -29.58
C PRO A 16 -11.51 -3.40 -28.63
N ARG A 17 -12.85 -3.37 -28.70
CA ARG A 17 -13.75 -4.19 -27.87
C ARG A 17 -14.22 -5.42 -28.65
N GLU A 18 -14.30 -6.58 -28.00
CA GLU A 18 -14.98 -7.75 -28.58
C GLU A 18 -16.49 -7.61 -28.35
N GLN A 19 -17.21 -7.09 -29.34
CA GLN A 19 -18.65 -6.79 -29.27
C GLN A 19 -19.47 -7.61 -30.25
N LEU A 20 -20.75 -7.79 -29.92
CA LEU A 20 -21.76 -8.26 -30.86
C LEU A 20 -21.94 -7.28 -32.03
N PRO A 21 -22.29 -7.78 -33.23
CA PRO A 21 -22.66 -6.96 -34.37
C PRO A 21 -23.76 -5.93 -34.06
N THR A 22 -23.69 -4.75 -34.69
CA THR A 22 -24.66 -3.64 -34.52
C THR A 22 -25.93 -3.79 -35.34
N ASN A 23 -26.05 -4.85 -36.14
CA ASN A 23 -27.06 -4.98 -37.18
C ASN A 23 -28.49 -5.17 -36.64
N VAL A 24 -28.64 -5.56 -35.38
CA VAL A 24 -29.92 -5.69 -34.70
C VAL A 24 -29.85 -5.08 -33.29
N VAL A 25 -30.98 -4.55 -32.81
CA VAL A 25 -31.09 -3.93 -31.49
C VAL A 25 -32.24 -4.57 -30.72
N PRO A 26 -31.99 -5.22 -29.56
CA PRO A 26 -33.04 -5.83 -28.78
C PRO A 26 -34.02 -4.80 -28.24
N ARG A 27 -35.27 -5.22 -28.07
CA ARG A 27 -36.37 -4.40 -27.53
C ARG A 27 -37.05 -5.08 -26.36
N HIS A 28 -37.35 -6.36 -26.49
CA HIS A 28 -38.09 -7.09 -25.47
C HIS A 28 -37.71 -8.57 -25.48
N TYR A 29 -37.64 -9.17 -24.30
CA TYR A 29 -37.47 -10.60 -24.08
C TYR A 29 -38.72 -11.16 -23.38
N ASP A 30 -39.36 -12.16 -23.98
CA ASP A 30 -40.36 -13.00 -23.32
C ASP A 30 -39.70 -14.34 -22.97
N LEU A 31 -39.37 -14.52 -21.70
CA LEU A 31 -38.53 -15.60 -21.18
C LEU A 31 -39.37 -16.54 -20.30
N THR A 32 -39.38 -17.83 -20.65
CA THR A 32 -39.96 -18.90 -19.83
C THR A 32 -38.87 -19.88 -19.42
N LEU A 33 -38.79 -20.21 -18.13
CA LEU A 33 -37.82 -21.14 -17.56
C LEU A 33 -38.50 -22.17 -16.65
N GLU A 34 -38.09 -23.43 -16.77
CA GLU A 34 -38.58 -24.55 -15.97
C GLU A 34 -37.40 -25.33 -15.37
N PRO A 35 -36.96 -25.00 -14.13
CA PRO A 35 -35.92 -25.76 -13.45
C PRO A 35 -36.40 -27.18 -13.07
N ASN A 36 -35.49 -28.15 -13.22
CA ASN A 36 -35.67 -29.53 -12.79
C ASN A 36 -34.59 -29.88 -11.75
N PHE A 37 -35.03 -30.02 -10.50
CA PHE A 37 -34.15 -30.31 -9.37
C PHE A 37 -33.66 -31.76 -9.29
N GLU A 38 -34.25 -32.68 -10.05
CA GLU A 38 -33.78 -34.08 -10.14
C GLU A 38 -32.61 -34.20 -11.12
N THR A 39 -32.71 -33.54 -12.27
CA THR A 39 -31.68 -33.60 -13.33
C THR A 39 -30.64 -32.48 -13.23
N LEU A 40 -30.90 -31.47 -12.38
CA LEU A 40 -30.08 -30.25 -12.24
C LEU A 40 -29.92 -29.50 -13.56
N LYS A 41 -30.98 -29.50 -14.38
CA LYS A 41 -31.09 -28.77 -15.65
C LYS A 41 -32.32 -27.88 -15.63
N PHE A 42 -32.46 -27.05 -16.65
CA PHE A 42 -33.69 -26.31 -16.87
C PHE A 42 -34.02 -26.22 -18.36
N ASP A 43 -35.31 -26.34 -18.67
CA ASP A 43 -35.82 -26.07 -20.01
C ASP A 43 -36.10 -24.57 -20.13
N GLY A 44 -35.67 -23.98 -21.25
CA GLY A 44 -35.78 -22.57 -21.53
C GLY A 44 -36.43 -22.29 -22.87
N HIS A 45 -37.25 -21.23 -22.90
CA HIS A 45 -37.86 -20.71 -24.12
C HIS A 45 -37.83 -19.20 -24.08
N VAL A 46 -37.19 -18.57 -25.07
CA VAL A 46 -37.08 -17.12 -25.17
C VAL A 46 -37.58 -16.65 -26.52
N LYS A 47 -38.38 -15.57 -26.52
CA LYS A 47 -38.70 -14.79 -27.71
C LYS A 47 -38.07 -13.42 -27.58
N ILE A 48 -37.24 -13.06 -28.55
CA ILE A 48 -36.50 -11.81 -28.56
C ILE A 48 -37.04 -10.93 -29.67
N ASP A 49 -37.73 -9.86 -29.29
CA ASP A 49 -38.15 -8.81 -30.20
C ASP A 49 -36.99 -7.84 -30.43
N PHE A 50 -36.69 -7.51 -31.68
CA PHE A 50 -35.61 -6.61 -32.05
C PHE A 50 -35.94 -5.76 -33.28
N ASP A 51 -35.25 -4.63 -33.42
CA ASP A 51 -35.24 -3.82 -34.64
C ASP A 51 -34.01 -4.16 -35.48
N VAL A 52 -34.18 -4.24 -36.81
CA VAL A 52 -33.06 -4.39 -37.75
C VAL A 52 -32.45 -3.01 -38.03
N ALA A 53 -31.24 -2.77 -37.55
CA ALA A 53 -30.52 -1.50 -37.68
C ALA A 53 -29.73 -1.40 -38.99
N GLU A 54 -29.25 -2.53 -39.49
CA GLU A 54 -28.47 -2.65 -40.73
C GLU A 54 -28.93 -3.87 -41.53
N ASP A 55 -28.87 -3.77 -42.86
CA ASP A 55 -29.18 -4.91 -43.72
C ASP A 55 -28.23 -6.07 -43.40
N SER A 56 -28.78 -7.24 -43.12
CA SER A 56 -27.99 -8.42 -42.73
C SER A 56 -28.74 -9.70 -43.07
N ASN A 57 -28.06 -10.84 -42.98
CA ASN A 57 -28.68 -12.16 -43.03
C ASN A 57 -28.50 -12.91 -41.70
N THR A 58 -27.90 -12.28 -40.68
CA THR A 58 -27.52 -12.94 -39.44
C THR A 58 -28.06 -12.23 -38.21
N VAL A 59 -28.28 -12.99 -37.15
CA VAL A 59 -28.43 -12.50 -35.77
C VAL A 59 -27.41 -13.25 -34.93
N SER A 60 -26.64 -12.55 -34.09
CA SER A 60 -25.66 -13.16 -33.20
C SER A 60 -26.00 -12.83 -31.75
N LEU A 61 -25.93 -13.84 -30.87
CA LEU A 61 -26.26 -13.75 -29.44
C LEU A 61 -25.15 -14.37 -28.60
N ASN A 62 -24.90 -13.83 -27.41
CA ASN A 62 -24.05 -14.46 -26.43
C ASN A 62 -24.75 -15.69 -25.81
N THR A 63 -23.98 -16.74 -25.61
CA THR A 63 -24.41 -18.02 -25.03
C THR A 63 -23.22 -18.74 -24.41
N LEU A 64 -23.39 -19.38 -23.27
CA LEU A 64 -22.37 -20.23 -22.65
C LEU A 64 -23.05 -21.34 -21.85
N ASP A 65 -22.60 -22.59 -21.92
CA ASP A 65 -23.24 -23.73 -21.23
C ASP A 65 -24.74 -23.91 -21.56
N ILE A 66 -25.18 -23.44 -22.74
CA ILE A 66 -26.56 -23.56 -23.24
C ILE A 66 -26.60 -24.45 -24.48
N GLU A 67 -27.53 -25.41 -24.50
CA GLU A 67 -27.82 -26.24 -25.68
C GLU A 67 -29.05 -25.72 -26.43
N VAL A 68 -28.85 -25.16 -27.63
CA VAL A 68 -29.95 -24.70 -28.50
C VAL A 68 -30.64 -25.89 -29.16
N LYS A 69 -31.94 -26.06 -28.90
CA LYS A 69 -32.77 -27.15 -29.45
C LYS A 69 -33.56 -26.74 -30.68
N HIS A 70 -33.97 -25.48 -30.75
CA HIS A 70 -34.76 -24.94 -31.84
C HIS A 70 -34.55 -23.42 -31.94
N ALA A 71 -34.54 -22.89 -33.16
CA ALA A 71 -34.57 -21.45 -33.41
C ALA A 71 -35.42 -21.13 -34.64
N ALA A 72 -36.27 -20.11 -34.55
CA ALA A 72 -37.10 -19.63 -35.65
C ALA A 72 -37.21 -18.10 -35.62
N LEU A 73 -37.23 -17.46 -36.79
CA LEU A 73 -37.36 -16.01 -36.90
C LEU A 73 -38.60 -15.64 -37.71
N SER A 74 -39.36 -14.68 -37.19
CA SER A 74 -40.40 -13.99 -37.96
C SER A 74 -40.07 -12.51 -38.11
N LEU A 75 -40.29 -11.94 -39.29
CA LEU A 75 -40.17 -10.52 -39.58
C LEU A 75 -41.56 -9.90 -39.74
N SER A 76 -41.72 -8.68 -39.24
CA SER A 76 -42.86 -7.82 -39.50
C SER A 76 -42.40 -6.60 -40.29
N ALA A 77 -42.93 -6.45 -41.50
CA ALA A 77 -42.78 -5.26 -42.35
C ALA A 77 -44.17 -4.79 -42.80
N GLU A 78 -44.47 -3.50 -42.65
CA GLU A 78 -45.77 -2.91 -43.07
C GLU A 78 -47.03 -3.61 -42.52
N GLY A 79 -46.92 -4.25 -41.35
CA GLY A 79 -48.03 -4.96 -40.69
C GLY A 79 -48.28 -6.39 -41.19
N GLN A 80 -47.48 -6.91 -42.13
CA GLN A 80 -47.49 -8.32 -42.51
C GLN A 80 -46.35 -9.09 -41.82
N GLN A 81 -46.69 -10.21 -41.18
CA GLN A 81 -45.73 -11.11 -40.53
C GLN A 81 -45.31 -12.23 -41.50
N LYS A 82 -44.00 -12.37 -41.73
CA LYS A 82 -43.39 -13.42 -42.56
C LYS A 82 -42.43 -14.24 -41.70
N SER A 83 -42.69 -15.54 -41.52
CA SER A 83 -41.68 -16.48 -41.01
C SER A 83 -40.60 -16.70 -42.05
N LEU A 84 -39.34 -16.72 -41.59
CA LEU A 84 -38.18 -17.02 -42.43
C LEU A 84 -37.86 -18.51 -42.40
N SER A 85 -36.97 -18.94 -43.30
CA SER A 85 -36.41 -20.30 -43.28
C SER A 85 -35.68 -20.61 -41.97
N ASP A 86 -35.60 -21.89 -41.61
CA ASP A 86 -34.76 -22.34 -40.49
C ASP A 86 -33.31 -21.82 -40.66
N PRO A 87 -32.71 -21.28 -39.58
CA PRO A 87 -31.36 -20.73 -39.65
C PRO A 87 -30.31 -21.84 -39.72
N VAL A 88 -29.18 -21.54 -40.35
CA VAL A 88 -27.93 -22.26 -40.08
C VAL A 88 -27.35 -21.71 -38.78
N ILE A 89 -27.13 -22.58 -37.80
CA ILE A 89 -26.66 -22.20 -36.47
C ILE A 89 -25.20 -22.60 -36.31
N THR A 90 -24.35 -21.64 -35.95
CA THR A 90 -22.93 -21.88 -35.65
C THR A 90 -22.58 -21.33 -34.27
N TYR A 91 -21.71 -22.03 -33.53
CA TYR A 91 -21.21 -21.60 -32.23
C TYR A 91 -19.71 -21.28 -32.31
N ASP A 92 -19.31 -20.11 -31.81
CA ASP A 92 -17.92 -19.73 -31.59
C ASP A 92 -17.64 -19.82 -30.08
N GLU A 93 -16.88 -20.84 -29.69
CA GLU A 93 -16.52 -21.08 -28.29
C GLU A 93 -15.66 -19.96 -27.71
N SER A 94 -14.76 -19.38 -28.52
CA SER A 94 -13.84 -18.33 -28.08
C SER A 94 -14.54 -17.02 -27.78
N LYS A 95 -15.60 -16.72 -28.55
CA LYS A 95 -16.43 -15.52 -28.39
C LYS A 95 -17.69 -15.77 -27.58
N GLN A 96 -17.93 -17.03 -27.19
CA GLN A 96 -19.14 -17.47 -26.48
C GLN A 96 -20.42 -16.98 -27.18
N THR A 97 -20.50 -17.19 -28.49
CA THR A 97 -21.55 -16.59 -29.34
C THR A 97 -22.15 -17.62 -30.28
N HIS A 98 -23.48 -17.71 -30.32
CA HIS A 98 -24.20 -18.37 -31.42
C HIS A 98 -24.54 -17.35 -32.51
N THR A 99 -24.38 -17.75 -33.77
CA THR A 99 -24.84 -16.98 -34.93
C THR A 99 -25.92 -17.78 -35.67
N PHE A 100 -27.03 -17.11 -35.95
CA PHE A 100 -28.20 -17.62 -36.67
C PHE A 100 -28.22 -16.97 -38.05
N GLU A 101 -27.86 -17.73 -39.09
CA GLU A 101 -27.81 -17.26 -40.47
C GLU A 101 -29.07 -17.68 -41.24
N PHE A 102 -29.77 -16.73 -41.83
CA PHE A 102 -31.01 -16.91 -42.58
C PHE A 102 -30.77 -16.76 -44.08
N LYS A 103 -31.51 -17.52 -44.90
CA LYS A 103 -31.46 -17.38 -46.37
C LYS A 103 -32.10 -16.08 -46.84
N ASP A 104 -33.18 -15.69 -46.16
CA ASP A 104 -33.87 -14.41 -46.39
C ASP A 104 -33.09 -13.26 -45.74
N ARG A 105 -33.09 -12.09 -46.40
CA ARG A 105 -32.43 -10.88 -45.90
C ARG A 105 -33.26 -10.16 -44.84
N LEU A 106 -32.62 -9.84 -43.72
CA LEU A 106 -33.10 -8.90 -42.71
C LEU A 106 -32.92 -7.49 -43.25
N THR A 107 -34.02 -6.80 -43.57
CA THR A 107 -33.97 -5.46 -44.16
C THR A 107 -34.00 -4.41 -43.06
N LYS A 108 -33.14 -3.40 -43.15
CA LYS A 108 -33.08 -2.26 -42.23
C LYS A 108 -34.45 -1.63 -42.04
N GLY A 109 -34.81 -1.38 -40.78
CA GLY A 109 -36.10 -0.81 -40.38
C GLY A 109 -37.22 -1.86 -40.19
N ALA A 110 -37.01 -3.11 -40.58
CA ALA A 110 -37.92 -4.20 -40.21
C ALA A 110 -37.84 -4.51 -38.71
N LYS A 111 -38.91 -5.10 -38.18
CA LYS A 111 -38.94 -5.65 -36.82
C LYS A 111 -38.91 -7.17 -36.89
N GLY A 112 -38.19 -7.81 -35.98
CA GLY A 112 -38.07 -9.26 -35.92
C GLY A 112 -38.39 -9.81 -34.54
N THR A 113 -38.85 -11.07 -34.51
CA THR A 113 -38.98 -11.87 -33.29
C THR A 113 -38.24 -13.19 -33.50
N LEU A 114 -37.13 -13.38 -32.78
CA LEU A 114 -36.35 -14.62 -32.75
C LEU A 114 -36.83 -15.49 -31.58
N GLU A 115 -37.41 -16.64 -31.88
CA GLU A 115 -37.82 -17.65 -30.91
C GLU A 115 -36.73 -18.71 -30.77
N ILE A 116 -36.32 -19.02 -29.55
CA ILE A 116 -35.30 -20.03 -29.24
C ILE A 116 -35.80 -20.93 -28.11
N LYS A 117 -35.72 -22.25 -28.32
CA LYS A 117 -35.88 -23.25 -27.25
C LYS A 117 -34.53 -23.86 -26.94
N PHE A 118 -34.22 -24.00 -25.67
CA PHE A 118 -32.89 -24.38 -25.22
C PHE A 118 -32.94 -25.15 -23.91
N VAL A 119 -31.85 -25.81 -23.57
CA VAL A 119 -31.63 -26.47 -22.28
C VAL A 119 -30.37 -25.88 -21.65
N GLY A 120 -30.47 -25.49 -20.39
CA GLY A 120 -29.32 -25.06 -19.58
C GLY A 120 -29.08 -25.97 -18.38
N GLU A 121 -28.01 -25.70 -17.65
CA GLU A 121 -27.60 -26.44 -16.46
C GLU A 121 -27.72 -25.58 -15.20
N LEU A 122 -28.34 -26.13 -14.15
CA LEU A 122 -28.26 -25.58 -12.79
C LEU A 122 -26.88 -25.93 -12.20
N ASN A 123 -25.86 -25.24 -12.69
CA ASN A 123 -24.45 -25.48 -12.35
C ASN A 123 -24.12 -25.16 -10.87
N ASP A 124 -22.89 -25.44 -10.44
CA ASP A 124 -22.35 -25.16 -9.08
C ASP A 124 -21.27 -24.06 -9.08
N LYS A 125 -21.20 -23.26 -10.15
CA LYS A 125 -20.21 -22.19 -10.33
C LYS A 125 -20.62 -20.88 -9.66
N MET A 126 -21.83 -20.81 -9.07
CA MET A 126 -22.44 -19.60 -8.53
C MET A 126 -22.58 -18.47 -9.59
N ALA A 127 -22.86 -18.85 -10.84
CA ALA A 127 -22.97 -17.96 -11.99
C ALA A 127 -24.04 -18.46 -12.98
N GLY A 128 -24.70 -17.54 -13.69
CA GLY A 128 -25.84 -17.84 -14.55
C GLY A 128 -27.07 -18.23 -13.73
N PHE A 129 -27.85 -19.19 -14.22
CA PHE A 129 -28.90 -19.85 -13.43
C PHE A 129 -28.36 -21.13 -12.80
N TYR A 130 -28.18 -21.13 -11.48
CA TYR A 130 -27.38 -22.14 -10.78
C TYR A 130 -28.11 -22.70 -9.56
N ARG A 131 -27.60 -23.81 -9.01
CA ARG A 131 -28.16 -24.46 -7.80
C ARG A 131 -27.43 -24.01 -6.54
N SER A 132 -28.19 -23.76 -5.47
CA SER A 132 -27.68 -23.57 -4.12
C SER A 132 -28.34 -24.56 -3.17
N TYR A 133 -27.61 -24.95 -2.13
CA TYR A 133 -28.02 -25.95 -1.16
C TYR A 133 -28.09 -25.39 0.27
N TYR A 134 -29.11 -25.86 0.99
CA TYR A 134 -29.31 -25.57 2.41
C TYR A 134 -29.74 -26.83 3.19
N PRO A 135 -29.42 -26.94 4.48
CA PRO A 135 -29.89 -28.05 5.31
C PRO A 135 -31.37 -27.87 5.67
N LYS A 136 -32.21 -28.87 5.45
CA LYS A 136 -33.60 -28.85 5.91
C LYS A 136 -33.69 -29.19 7.41
N PRO A 137 -34.76 -28.78 8.12
CA PRO A 137 -34.95 -29.10 9.53
C PRO A 137 -34.95 -30.59 9.87
N ASP A 138 -35.32 -31.44 8.91
CA ASP A 138 -35.32 -32.91 9.02
C ASP A 138 -33.94 -33.55 8.76
N GLY A 139 -32.91 -32.75 8.51
CA GLY A 139 -31.55 -33.19 8.19
C GLY A 139 -31.32 -33.53 6.71
N SER A 140 -32.35 -33.47 5.86
CA SER A 140 -32.20 -33.64 4.41
C SER A 140 -31.62 -32.40 3.73
N LYS A 141 -31.23 -32.50 2.45
CA LYS A 141 -30.66 -31.40 1.67
C LYS A 141 -31.75 -30.71 0.86
N GLY A 142 -32.00 -29.44 1.14
CA GLY A 142 -32.83 -28.57 0.31
C GLY A 142 -32.04 -28.01 -0.87
N ILE A 143 -32.73 -27.77 -1.98
CA ILE A 143 -32.18 -27.17 -3.19
C ILE A 143 -33.02 -25.95 -3.58
N LEU A 144 -32.32 -24.95 -4.10
CA LEU A 144 -32.78 -23.64 -4.52
C LEU A 144 -32.13 -23.38 -5.88
N ALA A 145 -32.90 -22.91 -6.87
CA ALA A 145 -32.35 -22.39 -8.12
C ALA A 145 -32.35 -20.86 -8.06
N THR A 146 -31.21 -20.22 -8.34
CA THR A 146 -31.03 -18.77 -8.22
C THR A 146 -30.11 -18.26 -9.32
N SER A 147 -30.10 -16.95 -9.55
CA SER A 147 -29.35 -16.31 -10.62
C SER A 147 -28.24 -15.39 -10.11
N GLN A 148 -27.10 -15.37 -10.81
CA GLN A 148 -26.06 -14.33 -10.73
C GLN A 148 -25.54 -14.05 -12.16
N MET A 149 -25.82 -12.87 -12.70
CA MET A 149 -25.56 -12.59 -14.13
C MET A 149 -24.44 -11.59 -14.37
N GLU A 150 -24.07 -10.76 -13.40
CA GLU A 150 -22.98 -9.80 -13.56
C GLU A 150 -21.61 -10.50 -13.49
N PRO A 151 -20.65 -10.16 -14.39
CA PRO A 151 -20.79 -9.19 -15.49
C PRO A 151 -21.37 -9.76 -16.78
N THR A 152 -21.12 -11.04 -17.09
CA THR A 152 -21.40 -11.61 -18.42
C THR A 152 -21.92 -13.04 -18.33
N ASP A 153 -22.75 -13.33 -17.33
CA ASP A 153 -23.27 -14.68 -17.06
C ASP A 153 -24.77 -14.81 -17.35
N ALA A 154 -25.46 -13.74 -17.81
CA ALA A 154 -26.82 -13.87 -18.36
C ALA A 154 -26.85 -14.86 -19.53
N ARG A 155 -25.77 -14.90 -20.32
CA ARG A 155 -25.54 -15.86 -21.41
C ARG A 155 -25.50 -17.33 -20.97
N ARG A 156 -25.31 -17.63 -19.68
CA ARG A 156 -25.43 -18.99 -19.10
C ARG A 156 -26.85 -19.35 -18.70
N ALA A 157 -27.73 -18.38 -18.64
CA ALA A 157 -29.11 -18.57 -18.22
C ALA A 157 -30.06 -18.56 -19.42
N PHE A 158 -29.80 -17.72 -20.43
CA PHE A 158 -30.56 -17.70 -21.67
C PHE A 158 -29.75 -17.04 -22.81
N PRO A 159 -29.95 -17.44 -24.09
CA PRO A 159 -29.36 -16.75 -25.23
C PRO A 159 -29.78 -15.28 -25.28
N CYS A 160 -28.83 -14.34 -25.28
CA CYS A 160 -29.13 -12.92 -25.21
C CYS A 160 -28.04 -12.00 -25.78
N PHE A 161 -28.38 -10.72 -25.92
CA PHE A 161 -27.43 -9.65 -26.23
C PHE A 161 -26.77 -9.18 -24.93
N ASP A 162 -25.74 -9.90 -24.48
CA ASP A 162 -25.20 -9.80 -23.13
C ASP A 162 -24.13 -8.70 -22.99
N GLU A 163 -24.57 -7.47 -23.26
CA GLU A 163 -23.80 -6.23 -23.18
C GLU A 163 -24.59 -5.16 -22.41
N PRO A 164 -23.99 -4.40 -21.49
CA PRO A 164 -24.73 -3.46 -20.63
C PRO A 164 -25.44 -2.35 -21.41
N ALA A 165 -24.92 -1.94 -22.57
CA ALA A 165 -25.55 -0.95 -23.46
C ALA A 165 -26.78 -1.46 -24.22
N LEU A 166 -26.99 -2.77 -24.32
CA LEU A 166 -28.07 -3.37 -25.10
C LEU A 166 -29.29 -3.63 -24.21
N LYS A 167 -29.77 -2.57 -23.55
CA LYS A 167 -30.94 -2.65 -22.66
C LYS A 167 -32.21 -3.06 -23.40
N ALA A 168 -33.10 -3.77 -22.70
CA ALA A 168 -34.40 -4.21 -23.22
C ALA A 168 -35.44 -4.33 -22.09
N GLU A 169 -36.71 -4.50 -22.46
CA GLU A 169 -37.77 -4.89 -21.54
C GLU A 169 -37.76 -6.42 -21.34
N PHE A 170 -38.17 -6.90 -20.17
CA PHE A 170 -38.23 -8.33 -19.86
C PHE A 170 -39.60 -8.72 -19.32
N THR A 171 -40.16 -9.78 -19.89
CA THR A 171 -41.25 -10.56 -19.33
C THR A 171 -40.67 -11.91 -18.89
N VAL A 172 -40.83 -12.27 -17.62
CA VAL A 172 -40.36 -13.57 -17.10
C VAL A 172 -41.54 -14.44 -16.72
N THR A 173 -41.46 -15.73 -17.04
CA THR A 173 -42.37 -16.79 -16.58
C THR A 173 -41.55 -17.92 -15.97
N LEU A 174 -41.82 -18.28 -14.72
CA LEU A 174 -41.17 -19.39 -14.03
C LEU A 174 -42.17 -20.53 -13.83
N VAL A 175 -41.81 -21.73 -14.29
CA VAL A 175 -42.60 -22.95 -14.12
C VAL A 175 -41.97 -23.81 -13.04
N ALA A 176 -42.72 -24.11 -11.98
CA ALA A 176 -42.22 -24.84 -10.83
C ALA A 176 -43.34 -25.64 -10.14
N ASP A 177 -42.98 -26.49 -9.19
CA ASP A 177 -43.96 -27.19 -8.34
C ASP A 177 -44.78 -26.18 -7.52
N LYS A 178 -46.06 -26.49 -7.27
CA LYS A 178 -47.02 -25.55 -6.65
C LYS A 178 -46.56 -24.96 -5.32
N ASN A 179 -45.85 -25.74 -4.51
CA ASN A 179 -45.37 -25.34 -3.18
C ASN A 179 -44.10 -24.48 -3.21
N LEU A 180 -43.42 -24.36 -4.36
CA LEU A 180 -42.22 -23.55 -4.47
C LEU A 180 -42.57 -22.07 -4.66
N THR A 181 -41.74 -21.20 -4.10
CA THR A 181 -41.77 -19.76 -4.33
C THR A 181 -41.06 -19.45 -5.64
N CYS A 182 -41.66 -18.60 -6.47
CA CYS A 182 -41.05 -18.06 -7.69
C CYS A 182 -40.87 -16.55 -7.50
N LEU A 183 -39.65 -16.03 -7.62
CA LEU A 183 -39.34 -14.60 -7.56
C LEU A 183 -38.65 -14.16 -8.85
N SER A 184 -38.90 -12.92 -9.29
CA SER A 184 -38.16 -12.25 -10.36
C SER A 184 -38.11 -10.74 -10.09
N ASN A 185 -37.57 -9.95 -11.01
CA ASN A 185 -37.39 -8.49 -10.88
C ASN A 185 -38.70 -7.74 -10.57
N MET A 186 -39.78 -8.12 -11.25
CA MET A 186 -41.09 -7.47 -11.15
C MET A 186 -42.04 -8.21 -10.21
N ASP A 187 -43.15 -7.59 -9.84
CA ASP A 187 -44.26 -8.25 -9.15
C ASP A 187 -45.02 -9.23 -10.05
N VAL A 188 -45.79 -10.13 -9.45
CA VAL A 188 -46.53 -11.19 -10.15
C VAL A 188 -47.71 -10.58 -10.92
N ALA A 189 -47.78 -10.87 -12.22
CA ALA A 189 -48.91 -10.50 -13.08
C ALA A 189 -50.01 -11.56 -13.08
N GLU A 190 -49.61 -12.83 -13.18
CA GLU A 190 -50.52 -13.98 -13.25
C GLU A 190 -49.87 -15.22 -12.64
N GLU A 191 -50.65 -16.00 -11.89
CA GLU A 191 -50.28 -17.36 -11.48
C GLU A 191 -51.32 -18.34 -12.02
N LYS A 192 -50.84 -19.34 -12.77
CA LYS A 192 -51.68 -20.34 -13.42
C LYS A 192 -51.28 -21.74 -13.01
N GLU A 193 -52.23 -22.51 -12.49
CA GLU A 193 -52.01 -23.93 -12.24
C GLU A 193 -51.82 -24.71 -13.55
N LEU A 194 -50.84 -25.62 -13.55
CA LEU A 194 -50.56 -26.52 -14.65
C LEU A 194 -50.82 -27.99 -14.23
N PRO A 195 -50.91 -28.92 -15.19
CA PRO A 195 -50.96 -30.36 -14.88
C PRO A 195 -49.75 -30.83 -14.07
N ALA A 196 -49.85 -32.05 -13.52
CA ALA A 196 -48.78 -32.71 -12.75
C ALA A 196 -48.29 -31.95 -11.51
N GLY A 197 -49.14 -31.10 -10.90
CA GLY A 197 -48.82 -30.43 -9.64
C GLY A 197 -47.90 -29.20 -9.78
N LYS A 198 -47.75 -28.67 -11.00
CA LYS A 198 -46.96 -27.47 -11.28
C LYS A 198 -47.82 -26.19 -11.34
N LYS A 199 -47.15 -25.05 -11.36
CA LYS A 199 -47.68 -23.72 -11.66
C LYS A 199 -46.75 -22.97 -12.59
N ALA A 200 -47.32 -22.07 -13.39
CA ALA A 200 -46.59 -21.03 -14.10
C ALA A 200 -46.86 -19.69 -13.42
N VAL A 201 -45.80 -19.02 -12.98
CA VAL A 201 -45.85 -17.68 -12.39
C VAL A 201 -45.27 -16.71 -13.41
N ARG A 202 -46.14 -15.86 -13.97
CA ARG A 202 -45.77 -14.84 -14.94
C ARG A 202 -45.65 -13.49 -14.23
N PHE A 203 -44.53 -12.80 -14.42
CA PHE A 203 -44.25 -11.49 -13.83
C PHE A 203 -44.66 -10.34 -14.76
N ASN A 204 -44.88 -9.16 -14.18
CA ASN A 204 -45.12 -7.95 -14.95
C ASN A 204 -43.90 -7.61 -15.83
N LYS A 205 -44.14 -6.84 -16.90
CA LYS A 205 -43.07 -6.42 -17.79
C LYS A 205 -42.15 -5.41 -17.08
N SER A 206 -40.84 -5.62 -17.13
CA SER A 206 -39.86 -4.68 -16.58
C SER A 206 -39.80 -3.37 -17.39
N PRO A 207 -39.30 -2.28 -16.79
CA PRO A 207 -38.70 -1.19 -17.55
C PRO A 207 -37.51 -1.68 -18.38
N VAL A 208 -37.01 -0.80 -19.27
CA VAL A 208 -35.78 -1.05 -20.03
C VAL A 208 -34.59 -1.17 -19.07
N MET A 209 -33.93 -2.32 -19.08
CA MET A 209 -32.77 -2.62 -18.22
C MET A 209 -31.74 -3.51 -18.94
N SER A 210 -30.53 -3.61 -18.40
CA SER A 210 -29.46 -4.44 -18.94
C SER A 210 -29.65 -5.93 -18.59
N THR A 211 -29.12 -6.84 -19.39
CA THR A 211 -29.24 -8.31 -19.19
C THR A 211 -28.66 -8.78 -17.86
N TYR A 212 -27.57 -8.16 -17.40
CA TYR A 212 -26.88 -8.53 -16.15
C TYR A 212 -27.74 -8.29 -14.88
N LEU A 213 -28.84 -7.54 -14.99
CA LEU A 213 -29.77 -7.26 -13.88
C LEU A 213 -30.98 -8.19 -13.84
N VAL A 214 -31.15 -9.05 -14.85
CA VAL A 214 -32.25 -10.02 -14.88
C VAL A 214 -32.01 -11.07 -13.80
N ALA A 215 -33.01 -11.27 -12.93
CA ALA A 215 -32.91 -12.25 -11.86
C ALA A 215 -34.18 -13.09 -11.72
N PHE A 216 -33.97 -14.33 -11.29
CA PHE A 216 -35.04 -15.26 -10.98
C PHE A 216 -34.60 -16.33 -9.99
N ILE A 217 -35.53 -16.67 -9.10
CA ILE A 217 -35.31 -17.58 -7.99
C ILE A 217 -36.49 -18.53 -7.87
N VAL A 218 -36.20 -19.83 -7.73
CA VAL A 218 -37.19 -20.89 -7.49
C VAL A 218 -36.74 -21.76 -6.32
N GLY A 219 -37.55 -21.84 -5.27
CA GLY A 219 -37.24 -22.67 -4.10
C GLY A 219 -38.25 -22.54 -2.96
N GLU A 220 -38.07 -23.33 -1.90
CA GLU A 220 -38.79 -23.13 -0.63
C GLU A 220 -38.15 -21.93 0.07
N LEU A 221 -38.94 -20.88 0.35
CA LEU A 221 -38.48 -19.65 0.99
C LEU A 221 -39.55 -19.15 1.96
N ASN A 222 -39.11 -18.65 3.11
CA ASN A 222 -39.91 -17.84 4.02
C ASN A 222 -39.63 -16.35 3.74
N TYR A 223 -40.55 -15.48 4.13
CA TYR A 223 -40.31 -14.03 4.05
C TYR A 223 -40.95 -13.26 5.20
N ILE A 224 -40.39 -12.08 5.43
CA ILE A 224 -40.99 -10.99 6.20
C ILE A 224 -41.14 -9.78 5.29
N GLU A 225 -42.15 -8.94 5.56
CA GLU A 225 -42.51 -7.81 4.71
C GLU A 225 -42.70 -6.54 5.54
N ASN A 226 -42.33 -5.40 4.95
CA ASN A 226 -42.63 -4.07 5.45
C ASN A 226 -43.34 -3.26 4.34
N ASN A 227 -44.47 -2.67 4.69
CA ASN A 227 -45.33 -1.87 3.80
C ASN A 227 -45.43 -0.39 4.23
N ASP A 228 -44.53 0.07 5.10
CA ASP A 228 -44.50 1.44 5.64
C ASP A 228 -43.95 2.45 4.63
N PHE A 229 -43.25 1.97 3.59
CA PHE A 229 -42.82 2.78 2.45
C PHE A 229 -43.81 2.71 1.28
N ARG A 230 -43.65 3.59 0.29
CA ARG A 230 -44.51 3.68 -0.91
C ARG A 230 -44.62 2.35 -1.68
N VAL A 231 -43.61 1.49 -1.60
CA VAL A 231 -43.58 0.16 -2.22
C VAL A 231 -43.26 -0.90 -1.16
N PRO A 232 -43.82 -2.12 -1.25
CA PRO A 232 -43.48 -3.23 -0.37
C PRO A 232 -41.99 -3.58 -0.47
N LEU A 233 -41.36 -3.75 0.70
CA LEU A 233 -40.05 -4.36 0.83
C LEU A 233 -40.17 -5.72 1.52
N ARG A 234 -39.40 -6.70 1.06
CA ARG A 234 -39.39 -8.04 1.64
C ARG A 234 -37.98 -8.55 1.82
N VAL A 235 -37.78 -9.36 2.85
CA VAL A 235 -36.57 -10.19 3.02
C VAL A 235 -36.99 -11.65 2.94
N TYR A 236 -36.33 -12.41 2.07
CA TYR A 236 -36.54 -13.84 1.87
C TYR A 236 -35.34 -14.65 2.35
N ALA A 237 -35.59 -15.82 2.93
CA ALA A 237 -34.53 -16.77 3.29
C ALA A 237 -35.03 -18.23 3.19
N PRO A 238 -34.12 -19.21 3.01
CA PRO A 238 -34.49 -20.63 3.07
C PRO A 238 -35.07 -21.01 4.44
N PRO A 239 -35.91 -22.07 4.52
CA PRO A 239 -36.48 -22.55 5.78
C PRO A 239 -35.48 -23.00 6.85
N SER A 240 -34.21 -23.14 6.48
CA SER A 240 -33.10 -23.43 7.40
C SER A 240 -32.69 -22.24 8.26
N GLU A 241 -33.08 -21.04 7.86
CA GLU A 241 -32.75 -19.79 8.53
C GLU A 241 -33.96 -19.26 9.31
N ASP A 242 -33.69 -18.60 10.43
CA ASP A 242 -34.70 -17.81 11.13
C ASP A 242 -34.96 -16.52 10.37
N ILE A 243 -36.13 -16.42 9.74
CA ILE A 243 -36.51 -15.27 8.91
C ILE A 243 -36.58 -13.96 9.69
N GLU A 244 -36.78 -14.01 11.00
CA GLU A 244 -36.80 -12.80 11.84
C GLU A 244 -35.43 -12.10 11.89
N ARG A 245 -34.34 -12.82 11.60
CA ARG A 245 -33.00 -12.23 11.44
C ARG A 245 -32.90 -11.29 10.23
N GLY A 246 -33.85 -11.36 9.29
CA GLY A 246 -33.98 -10.40 8.20
C GLY A 246 -34.59 -9.05 8.61
N ARG A 247 -35.16 -8.93 9.82
CA ARG A 247 -35.94 -7.75 10.22
C ARG A 247 -35.10 -6.47 10.22
N TYR A 248 -33.86 -6.57 10.71
CA TYR A 248 -32.92 -5.45 10.67
C TYR A 248 -32.66 -4.99 9.23
N ALA A 249 -32.41 -5.93 8.31
CA ALA A 249 -32.16 -5.63 6.91
C ALA A 249 -33.37 -4.97 6.22
N LEU A 250 -34.56 -5.42 6.56
CA LEU A 250 -35.81 -4.85 6.08
C LEU A 250 -35.99 -3.38 6.52
N GLU A 251 -35.72 -3.09 7.79
CA GLU A 251 -35.82 -1.73 8.35
C GLU A 251 -34.77 -0.77 7.77
N ILE A 252 -33.52 -1.23 7.63
CA ILE A 252 -32.46 -0.45 6.96
C ILE A 252 -32.80 -0.22 5.49
N GLY A 253 -33.33 -1.23 4.81
CA GLY A 253 -33.71 -1.11 3.40
C GLY A 253 -34.77 -0.04 3.16
N VAL A 254 -35.79 0.04 4.02
CA VAL A 254 -36.81 1.10 3.97
C VAL A 254 -36.18 2.48 4.13
N LYS A 255 -35.31 2.66 5.13
CA LYS A 255 -34.61 3.93 5.37
C LYS A 255 -33.74 4.34 4.19
N ALA A 256 -33.01 3.39 3.62
CA ALA A 256 -32.14 3.61 2.46
C ALA A 256 -32.95 4.08 1.25
N LEU A 257 -34.06 3.40 0.94
CA LEU A 257 -34.90 3.73 -0.20
C LEU A 257 -35.51 5.14 -0.08
N GLU A 258 -36.06 5.48 1.09
CA GLU A 258 -36.58 6.83 1.38
C GLU A 258 -35.49 7.90 1.25
N PHE A 259 -34.31 7.63 1.82
CA PHE A 259 -33.19 8.55 1.78
C PHE A 259 -32.72 8.81 0.35
N TYR A 260 -32.52 7.76 -0.46
CA TYR A 260 -32.01 7.89 -1.81
C TYR A 260 -33.01 8.53 -2.79
N GLU A 261 -34.32 8.25 -2.67
CA GLU A 261 -35.33 8.98 -3.47
C GLU A 261 -35.22 10.50 -3.28
N LYS A 262 -35.04 10.93 -2.03
CA LYS A 262 -34.87 12.35 -1.69
C LYS A 262 -33.50 12.87 -2.11
N ALA A 263 -32.43 12.16 -1.80
CA ALA A 263 -31.06 12.58 -2.08
C ALA A 263 -30.83 12.74 -3.59
N PHE A 264 -31.24 11.75 -4.39
CA PHE A 264 -31.06 11.71 -5.84
C PHE A 264 -32.19 12.37 -6.63
N GLY A 265 -33.28 12.77 -5.97
CA GLY A 265 -34.37 13.52 -6.58
C GLY A 265 -35.05 12.77 -7.73
N LEU A 266 -35.05 11.44 -7.65
CA LEU A 266 -35.64 10.51 -8.62
C LEU A 266 -36.25 9.33 -7.85
N PRO A 267 -37.58 9.08 -7.94
CA PRO A 267 -38.20 7.98 -7.23
C PRO A 267 -37.74 6.60 -7.71
N TYR A 268 -37.73 5.61 -6.81
CA TYR A 268 -37.56 4.21 -7.16
C TYR A 268 -38.74 3.73 -8.03
N PRO A 269 -38.50 3.16 -9.22
CA PRO A 269 -39.57 3.02 -10.19
C PRO A 269 -40.36 1.71 -10.12
N LEU A 270 -39.84 0.67 -9.48
CA LEU A 270 -40.48 -0.65 -9.48
C LEU A 270 -41.54 -0.75 -8.38
N PRO A 271 -42.55 -1.62 -8.53
CA PRO A 271 -43.66 -1.72 -7.57
C PRO A 271 -43.30 -2.44 -6.28
N LYS A 272 -42.08 -3.00 -6.16
CA LYS A 272 -41.59 -3.75 -4.99
C LYS A 272 -40.07 -3.78 -4.98
N LEU A 273 -39.48 -4.10 -3.83
CA LEU A 273 -38.06 -4.43 -3.71
C LEU A 273 -37.89 -5.63 -2.76
N ASP A 274 -37.46 -6.76 -3.31
CA ASP A 274 -37.20 -7.97 -2.54
C ASP A 274 -35.68 -8.12 -2.31
N GLN A 275 -35.30 -8.55 -1.11
CA GLN A 275 -33.94 -8.87 -0.69
C GLN A 275 -33.87 -10.37 -0.35
N VAL A 276 -32.92 -11.13 -0.88
CA VAL A 276 -32.92 -12.60 -0.74
C VAL A 276 -31.58 -13.13 -0.21
N ALA A 277 -31.63 -13.85 0.90
CA ALA A 277 -30.48 -14.56 1.46
C ALA A 277 -30.20 -15.86 0.68
N ILE A 278 -29.08 -15.90 -0.03
CA ILE A 278 -28.63 -17.04 -0.83
C ILE A 278 -27.49 -17.77 -0.08
N PRO A 279 -27.65 -19.08 0.22
CA PRO A 279 -26.63 -19.85 0.95
C PRO A 279 -25.30 -19.99 0.20
N ASP A 280 -25.34 -20.20 -1.11
CA ASP A 280 -24.17 -20.30 -1.98
C ASP A 280 -24.13 -19.10 -2.94
N PHE A 281 -23.26 -18.13 -2.67
CA PHE A 281 -23.19 -16.87 -3.41
C PHE A 281 -21.74 -16.38 -3.49
N ALA A 282 -21.24 -16.15 -4.72
CA ALA A 282 -19.84 -15.85 -4.97
C ALA A 282 -19.44 -14.46 -4.48
N ALA A 283 -20.26 -13.43 -4.74
CA ALA A 283 -20.04 -12.05 -4.32
C ALA A 283 -20.56 -11.81 -2.89
N GLY A 284 -20.52 -10.56 -2.40
CA GLY A 284 -21.19 -10.19 -1.14
C GLY A 284 -22.70 -10.10 -1.33
N ALA A 285 -23.11 -9.37 -2.37
CA ALA A 285 -24.48 -9.21 -2.83
C ALA A 285 -24.49 -8.87 -4.34
N MET A 286 -25.67 -8.66 -4.91
CA MET A 286 -25.88 -8.27 -6.32
C MET A 286 -27.20 -7.50 -6.44
N GLU A 287 -27.16 -6.37 -7.14
CA GLU A 287 -28.18 -5.32 -7.12
C GLU A 287 -29.41 -5.59 -8.01
N ASN A 288 -29.65 -6.84 -8.42
CA ASN A 288 -30.61 -7.16 -9.48
C ASN A 288 -31.92 -6.40 -9.28
N TRP A 289 -32.40 -5.71 -10.32
CA TRP A 289 -33.38 -4.64 -10.13
C TRP A 289 -34.68 -5.15 -9.55
N GLY A 290 -34.99 -4.78 -8.30
CA GLY A 290 -36.18 -5.25 -7.58
C GLY A 290 -36.06 -6.62 -6.92
N LEU A 291 -34.97 -7.37 -7.11
CA LEU A 291 -34.71 -8.68 -6.50
C LEU A 291 -33.23 -8.82 -6.11
N VAL A 292 -32.81 -8.08 -5.10
CA VAL A 292 -31.42 -8.03 -4.65
C VAL A 292 -31.06 -9.32 -3.94
N THR A 293 -29.92 -9.92 -4.28
CA THR A 293 -29.45 -11.19 -3.69
C THR A 293 -28.22 -10.96 -2.83
N TYR A 294 -28.14 -11.64 -1.69
CA TYR A 294 -27.07 -11.48 -0.70
C TYR A 294 -26.52 -12.83 -0.28
N ARG A 295 -25.24 -12.89 0.11
CA ARG A 295 -24.81 -13.96 1.04
C ARG A 295 -25.65 -13.88 2.31
N THR A 296 -25.97 -15.03 2.91
CA THR A 296 -26.73 -15.08 4.17
C THR A 296 -26.15 -14.18 5.27
N VAL A 297 -24.81 -14.13 5.39
CA VAL A 297 -24.11 -13.29 6.39
C VAL A 297 -24.18 -11.79 6.15
N GLU A 298 -24.57 -11.36 4.95
CA GLU A 298 -24.62 -9.95 4.56
C GLU A 298 -26.05 -9.36 4.66
N VAL A 299 -27.05 -10.18 4.99
CA VAL A 299 -28.46 -9.74 5.10
C VAL A 299 -29.18 -10.26 6.35
N LEU A 300 -28.81 -11.42 6.89
CA LEU A 300 -29.40 -11.94 8.13
C LEU A 300 -28.54 -11.53 9.32
N PHE A 301 -29.16 -10.90 10.32
CA PHE A 301 -28.48 -10.34 11.47
C PHE A 301 -29.22 -10.65 12.78
N ASP A 302 -28.46 -10.97 13.84
CA ASP A 302 -28.98 -11.33 15.15
C ASP A 302 -28.23 -10.56 16.25
N ASP A 303 -28.88 -9.55 16.85
CA ASP A 303 -28.29 -8.69 17.90
C ASP A 303 -27.79 -9.49 19.14
N LYS A 304 -28.20 -10.75 19.33
CA LYS A 304 -27.74 -11.58 20.45
C LYS A 304 -26.43 -12.31 20.17
N THR A 305 -26.18 -12.64 18.89
CA THR A 305 -25.07 -13.53 18.50
C THR A 305 -24.05 -12.85 17.58
N SER A 306 -24.39 -11.71 16.99
CA SER A 306 -23.54 -10.90 16.13
C SER A 306 -23.05 -9.61 16.81
N GLY A 307 -21.85 -9.17 16.43
CA GLY A 307 -21.21 -7.97 16.99
C GLY A 307 -21.51 -6.68 16.22
N ALA A 308 -21.03 -5.55 16.75
CA ALA A 308 -21.12 -4.22 16.16
C ALA A 308 -20.56 -4.17 14.73
N ALA A 309 -19.40 -4.80 14.48
CA ALA A 309 -18.80 -4.86 13.15
C ALA A 309 -19.67 -5.62 12.13
N ALA A 310 -20.38 -6.69 12.55
CA ALA A 310 -21.30 -7.42 11.68
C ALA A 310 -22.54 -6.57 11.36
N LYS A 311 -23.07 -5.84 12.35
CA LYS A 311 -24.19 -4.90 12.16
C LYS A 311 -23.84 -3.81 11.15
N GLU A 312 -22.64 -3.23 11.29
CA GLU A 312 -22.13 -2.22 10.36
C GLU A 312 -21.99 -2.80 8.95
N ARG A 313 -21.36 -3.97 8.82
CA ARG A 313 -21.19 -4.65 7.54
C ARG A 313 -22.51 -4.93 6.82
N VAL A 314 -23.50 -5.50 7.50
CA VAL A 314 -24.85 -5.75 6.94
C VAL A 314 -25.50 -4.44 6.49
N SER A 315 -25.36 -3.37 7.28
CA SER A 315 -25.92 -2.06 6.94
C SER A 315 -25.25 -1.47 5.69
N THR A 316 -23.92 -1.61 5.57
CA THR A 316 -23.15 -1.14 4.41
C THR A 316 -23.56 -1.87 3.15
N VAL A 317 -23.61 -3.21 3.18
CA VAL A 317 -23.99 -3.98 1.97
C VAL A 317 -25.42 -3.66 1.56
N ILE A 318 -26.39 -3.60 2.48
CA ILE A 318 -27.78 -3.27 2.12
C ILE A 318 -27.88 -1.87 1.50
N THR A 319 -27.24 -0.87 2.10
CA THR A 319 -27.29 0.51 1.57
C THR A 319 -26.52 0.67 0.26
N HIS A 320 -25.50 -0.14 0.01
CA HIS A 320 -24.77 -0.25 -1.26
C HIS A 320 -25.69 -0.78 -2.37
N GLU A 321 -26.31 -1.94 -2.16
CA GLU A 321 -27.20 -2.55 -3.15
C GLU A 321 -28.43 -1.70 -3.47
N ILE A 322 -28.94 -0.96 -2.49
CA ILE A 322 -30.08 -0.05 -2.71
C ILE A 322 -29.63 1.22 -3.47
N ALA A 323 -28.38 1.68 -3.32
CA ALA A 323 -27.85 2.78 -4.12
C ALA A 323 -27.74 2.39 -5.61
N HIS A 324 -27.39 1.14 -5.90
CA HIS A 324 -27.33 0.62 -7.26
C HIS A 324 -28.64 0.67 -8.03
N GLN A 325 -29.78 0.76 -7.33
CA GLN A 325 -31.09 0.96 -7.97
C GLN A 325 -31.12 2.26 -8.80
N TRP A 326 -30.23 3.23 -8.52
CA TRP A 326 -29.97 4.40 -9.36
C TRP A 326 -28.69 4.28 -10.18
N PHE A 327 -27.56 3.93 -9.52
CA PHE A 327 -26.23 3.82 -10.12
C PHE A 327 -25.91 2.38 -10.52
N GLY A 328 -26.28 1.99 -11.73
CA GLY A 328 -26.22 0.62 -12.22
C GLY A 328 -27.52 0.25 -12.91
N ASN A 329 -28.66 0.45 -12.25
CA ASN A 329 -29.95 -0.02 -12.78
C ASN A 329 -30.62 1.03 -13.69
N ILE A 330 -31.02 2.17 -13.10
CA ILE A 330 -31.64 3.27 -13.86
C ILE A 330 -30.65 3.82 -14.89
N VAL A 331 -29.42 4.12 -14.46
CA VAL A 331 -28.31 4.53 -15.33
C VAL A 331 -27.23 3.47 -15.25
N SER A 332 -26.92 2.81 -16.36
CA SER A 332 -25.87 1.78 -16.44
C SER A 332 -24.66 2.33 -17.20
N PRO A 333 -23.46 1.77 -17.05
CA PRO A 333 -22.34 2.15 -17.90
C PRO A 333 -22.64 1.78 -19.36
N ASP A 334 -22.10 2.53 -20.32
CA ASP A 334 -22.14 2.15 -21.73
C ASP A 334 -21.29 0.90 -22.01
N TRP A 335 -20.22 0.70 -21.24
CA TRP A 335 -19.37 -0.49 -21.28
C TRP A 335 -18.58 -0.65 -19.97
N TRP A 336 -18.09 -1.87 -19.69
CA TRP A 336 -17.41 -2.25 -18.45
C TRP A 336 -16.15 -1.43 -18.11
N HIS A 337 -15.55 -0.71 -19.06
CA HIS A 337 -14.47 0.25 -18.73
C HIS A 337 -14.90 1.33 -17.73
N ALA A 338 -16.20 1.64 -17.67
CA ALA A 338 -16.78 2.63 -16.78
C ALA A 338 -17.53 1.98 -15.60
N LEU A 339 -17.20 0.72 -15.24
CA LEU A 339 -17.81 -0.01 -14.12
C LEU A 339 -17.84 0.79 -12.81
N TRP A 340 -16.81 1.61 -12.57
CA TRP A 340 -16.72 2.48 -11.39
C TRP A 340 -17.90 3.46 -11.23
N LEU A 341 -18.61 3.81 -12.32
CA LEU A 341 -19.81 4.65 -12.25
C LEU A 341 -20.95 3.98 -11.47
N ASN A 342 -20.94 2.65 -11.42
CA ASN A 342 -21.81 1.87 -10.54
C ASN A 342 -21.15 1.76 -9.17
N GLU A 343 -20.00 1.09 -9.11
CA GLU A 343 -19.43 0.59 -7.86
C GLU A 343 -18.85 1.68 -6.97
N GLY A 344 -18.12 2.64 -7.55
CA GLY A 344 -17.58 3.77 -6.81
C GLY A 344 -18.68 4.68 -6.25
N PHE A 345 -19.80 4.83 -6.97
CA PHE A 345 -20.94 5.61 -6.51
C PHE A 345 -21.76 4.90 -5.45
N ALA A 346 -22.01 3.59 -5.60
CA ALA A 346 -22.71 2.80 -4.60
C ALA A 346 -21.94 2.73 -3.29
N GLU A 347 -20.61 2.54 -3.36
CA GLU A 347 -19.74 2.54 -2.18
C GLU A 347 -19.80 3.91 -1.48
N PHE A 348 -19.65 5.01 -2.21
CA PHE A 348 -19.79 6.37 -1.65
C PHE A 348 -21.18 6.61 -1.04
N ALA A 349 -22.25 6.21 -1.74
CA ALA A 349 -23.62 6.42 -1.32
C ALA A 349 -23.96 5.63 -0.04
N SER A 350 -23.42 4.41 0.11
CA SER A 350 -23.56 3.60 1.32
C SER A 350 -23.01 4.34 2.54
N ARG A 351 -21.79 4.87 2.45
CA ARG A 351 -21.15 5.66 3.52
C ARG A 351 -21.92 6.94 3.80
N TYR A 352 -22.38 7.61 2.73
CA TYR A 352 -23.13 8.85 2.82
C TYR A 352 -24.47 8.66 3.55
N SER A 353 -25.24 7.63 3.20
CA SER A 353 -26.53 7.33 3.83
C SER A 353 -26.37 6.83 5.27
N LEU A 354 -25.44 5.91 5.51
CA LEU A 354 -25.19 5.40 6.86
C LEU A 354 -24.68 6.47 7.81
N ASN A 355 -23.86 7.42 7.34
CA ASN A 355 -23.46 8.56 8.18
C ASN A 355 -24.68 9.42 8.59
N ALA A 356 -25.73 9.48 7.77
CA ALA A 356 -26.97 10.15 8.13
C ALA A 356 -27.84 9.31 9.10
N PHE A 357 -27.80 7.98 8.98
CA PHE A 357 -28.59 7.08 9.82
C PHE A 357 -27.97 6.84 11.21
N PHE A 358 -26.65 6.77 11.25
CA PHE A 358 -25.83 6.40 12.42
C PHE A 358 -24.61 7.33 12.54
N PRO A 359 -24.81 8.64 12.79
CA PRO A 359 -23.69 9.58 12.92
C PRO A 359 -22.70 9.17 14.03
N GLU A 360 -23.14 8.44 15.04
CA GLU A 360 -22.32 7.92 16.13
C GLU A 360 -21.32 6.82 15.71
N TRP A 361 -21.44 6.26 14.50
CA TRP A 361 -20.49 5.28 13.95
C TRP A 361 -19.23 5.92 13.38
N LYS A 362 -19.19 7.25 13.23
CA LYS A 362 -18.03 8.01 12.70
C LYS A 362 -17.59 7.54 11.31
N LEU A 363 -18.55 7.36 10.40
CA LEU A 363 -18.29 6.80 9.07
C LEU A 363 -17.52 7.74 8.13
N LYS A 364 -17.63 9.06 8.34
CA LYS A 364 -16.78 10.04 7.64
C LYS A 364 -15.31 9.85 8.02
N GLU A 365 -15.05 9.49 9.26
CA GLU A 365 -13.71 9.21 9.77
C GLU A 365 -13.23 7.82 9.35
N SER A 366 -14.09 6.80 9.40
CA SER A 366 -13.73 5.44 9.00
C SER A 366 -13.42 5.34 7.50
N PHE A 367 -14.03 6.18 6.65
CA PHE A 367 -13.71 6.29 5.21
C PHE A 367 -12.21 6.48 4.94
N VAL A 368 -11.53 7.31 5.73
CA VAL A 368 -10.08 7.57 5.59
C VAL A 368 -9.26 6.33 5.94
N ARG A 369 -9.77 5.50 6.85
CA ARG A 369 -9.15 4.23 7.21
C ARG A 369 -9.45 3.17 6.15
N GLU A 370 -10.71 2.95 5.83
CA GLU A 370 -11.16 1.81 5.05
C GLU A 370 -10.93 2.06 3.55
N ASP A 371 -11.78 2.87 2.92
CA ASP A 371 -11.76 3.14 1.49
C ASP A 371 -10.43 3.75 1.03
N LEU A 372 -10.00 4.85 1.67
CA LEU A 372 -8.81 5.57 1.22
C LEU A 372 -7.54 4.71 1.34
N GLN A 373 -7.37 3.95 2.41
CA GLN A 373 -6.16 3.12 2.54
C GLN A 373 -6.21 1.87 1.67
N ALA A 374 -7.39 1.28 1.44
CA ALA A 374 -7.55 0.19 0.49
C ALA A 374 -7.15 0.64 -0.92
N ALA A 375 -7.70 1.77 -1.37
CA ALA A 375 -7.42 2.36 -2.66
C ALA A 375 -5.96 2.78 -2.83
N LEU A 376 -5.39 3.56 -1.90
CA LEU A 376 -3.98 3.96 -1.96
C LEU A 376 -3.03 2.76 -1.82
N GLY A 377 -3.43 1.71 -1.11
CA GLY A 377 -2.64 0.49 -0.94
C GLY A 377 -2.46 -0.27 -2.25
N LEU A 378 -3.56 -0.51 -2.95
CA LEU A 378 -3.57 -1.19 -4.24
C LEU A 378 -2.95 -0.32 -5.35
N ASP A 379 -3.33 0.96 -5.39
CA ASP A 379 -2.88 1.87 -6.45
C ASP A 379 -1.43 2.34 -6.30
N GLY A 380 -0.80 2.04 -5.16
CA GLY A 380 0.64 2.18 -4.95
C GLY A 380 1.45 1.05 -5.58
N LEU A 381 0.82 0.00 -6.13
CA LEU A 381 1.50 -1.09 -6.83
C LEU A 381 1.70 -0.76 -8.31
N ARG A 382 2.79 -1.26 -8.90
CA ARG A 382 3.08 -1.07 -10.33
C ARG A 382 2.05 -1.80 -11.20
N SER A 383 1.52 -2.91 -10.70
CA SER A 383 0.47 -3.74 -11.28
C SER A 383 -0.96 -3.20 -11.14
N SER A 384 -1.14 -1.99 -10.60
CA SER A 384 -2.44 -1.28 -10.59
C SER A 384 -2.95 -0.97 -12.01
N HIS A 385 -4.14 -0.37 -12.11
CA HIS A 385 -4.78 0.08 -13.34
C HIS A 385 -5.48 1.44 -13.15
N PRO A 386 -5.79 2.18 -14.24
CA PRO A 386 -6.63 3.38 -14.13
C PRO A 386 -8.04 2.99 -13.67
N ILE A 387 -8.83 3.95 -13.18
CA ILE A 387 -10.24 3.68 -12.85
C ILE A 387 -11.01 3.31 -14.12
N GLU A 388 -10.74 4.02 -15.22
CA GLU A 388 -11.29 3.68 -16.54
C GLU A 388 -10.43 2.60 -17.21
N VAL A 389 -10.80 1.33 -16.99
CA VAL A 389 -9.98 0.19 -17.42
C VAL A 389 -10.25 -0.16 -18.88
N PRO A 390 -9.22 -0.30 -19.72
CA PRO A 390 -9.39 -0.89 -21.06
C PRO A 390 -9.82 -2.35 -20.91
N VAL A 391 -11.07 -2.66 -21.25
CA VAL A 391 -11.61 -4.03 -21.23
C VAL A 391 -11.87 -4.48 -22.66
N HIS A 392 -11.13 -5.50 -23.10
CA HIS A 392 -11.25 -6.09 -24.43
C HIS A 392 -12.17 -7.31 -24.44
N LYS A 393 -12.06 -8.18 -23.43
CA LYS A 393 -12.78 -9.47 -23.34
C LYS A 393 -13.56 -9.63 -22.04
N ALA A 394 -14.55 -10.50 -22.05
CA ALA A 394 -15.42 -10.76 -20.91
C ALA A 394 -14.66 -11.26 -19.66
N GLU A 395 -13.64 -12.11 -19.83
CA GLU A 395 -12.90 -12.66 -18.69
C GLU A 395 -12.06 -11.60 -17.95
N GLU A 396 -11.71 -10.50 -18.60
CA GLU A 396 -10.94 -9.40 -18.00
C GLU A 396 -11.78 -8.58 -17.02
N ILE A 397 -13.12 -8.65 -17.12
CA ILE A 397 -14.03 -7.84 -16.29
C ILE A 397 -13.96 -8.29 -14.82
N ASN A 398 -13.89 -9.59 -14.57
CA ASN A 398 -13.80 -10.12 -13.20
C ASN A 398 -12.53 -9.66 -12.46
N GLU A 399 -11.45 -9.35 -13.19
CA GLU A 399 -10.20 -8.86 -12.60
C GLU A 399 -10.24 -7.36 -12.23
N ILE A 400 -11.29 -6.61 -12.63
CA ILE A 400 -11.44 -5.18 -12.32
C ILE A 400 -12.51 -4.90 -11.25
N PHE A 401 -13.18 -5.93 -10.73
CA PHE A 401 -13.97 -5.84 -9.49
C PHE A 401 -13.04 -5.86 -8.27
N ASP A 402 -12.24 -4.80 -8.13
CA ASP A 402 -11.22 -4.68 -7.09
C ASP A 402 -11.28 -3.32 -6.37
N SER A 403 -10.34 -3.07 -5.45
CA SER A 403 -10.32 -1.81 -4.69
C SER A 403 -10.14 -0.55 -5.55
N ILE A 404 -9.79 -0.64 -6.83
CA ILE A 404 -9.75 0.52 -7.73
C ILE A 404 -11.17 0.91 -8.14
N SER A 405 -11.98 -0.03 -8.65
CA SER A 405 -13.34 0.28 -9.11
C SER A 405 -14.27 0.71 -7.95
N TYR A 406 -14.13 0.07 -6.78
CA TYR A 406 -14.91 0.39 -5.58
C TYR A 406 -14.27 1.56 -4.82
N ALA A 407 -13.15 1.32 -4.13
CA ALA A 407 -12.61 2.25 -3.15
C ALA A 407 -11.96 3.49 -3.79
N LYS A 408 -11.15 3.34 -4.86
CA LYS A 408 -10.58 4.52 -5.56
C LYS A 408 -11.69 5.32 -6.26
N GLY A 409 -12.66 4.64 -6.88
CA GLY A 409 -13.89 5.26 -7.41
C GLY A 409 -14.61 6.11 -6.36
N SER A 410 -14.90 5.52 -5.19
CA SER A 410 -15.52 6.18 -4.03
C SER A 410 -14.69 7.37 -3.51
N CYS A 411 -13.36 7.22 -3.42
CA CYS A 411 -12.44 8.31 -3.03
C CYS A 411 -12.47 9.47 -4.02
N VAL A 412 -12.54 9.19 -5.32
CA VAL A 412 -12.64 10.21 -6.37
C VAL A 412 -13.98 10.95 -6.29
N VAL A 413 -15.08 10.24 -6.02
CA VAL A 413 -16.40 10.84 -5.76
C VAL A 413 -16.37 11.72 -4.50
N HIS A 414 -15.77 11.23 -3.41
CA HIS A 414 -15.62 12.00 -2.17
C HIS A 414 -14.77 13.26 -2.38
N MET A 415 -13.65 13.13 -3.09
CA MET A 415 -12.73 14.23 -3.39
C MET A 415 -13.41 15.33 -4.24
N ILE A 416 -14.17 14.96 -5.28
CA ILE A 416 -14.89 15.96 -6.10
C ILE A 416 -16.05 16.59 -5.31
N SER A 417 -16.75 15.83 -4.46
CA SER A 417 -17.77 16.38 -3.56
C SER A 417 -17.17 17.42 -2.61
N ALA A 418 -15.99 17.13 -2.02
CA ALA A 418 -15.27 18.07 -1.17
C ALA A 418 -14.78 19.33 -1.93
N PHE A 419 -14.37 19.18 -3.19
CA PHE A 419 -13.88 20.29 -4.05
C PHE A 419 -15.00 21.22 -4.56
N LEU A 420 -16.18 20.67 -4.84
CA LEU A 420 -17.33 21.43 -5.33
C LEU A 420 -18.22 21.97 -4.20
N GLY A 421 -18.21 21.29 -3.05
CA GLY A 421 -19.23 21.44 -2.01
C GLY A 421 -20.39 20.47 -2.22
N GLU A 422 -20.83 19.84 -1.14
CA GLU A 422 -21.78 18.72 -1.13
C GLU A 422 -23.11 19.05 -1.83
N ASP A 423 -23.68 20.23 -1.59
CA ASP A 423 -24.96 20.66 -2.20
C ASP A 423 -24.86 20.78 -3.73
N VAL A 424 -23.78 21.40 -4.22
CA VAL A 424 -23.53 21.59 -5.66
C VAL A 424 -23.24 20.25 -6.33
N PHE A 425 -22.45 19.41 -5.66
CA PHE A 425 -22.19 18.04 -6.12
C PHE A 425 -23.50 17.25 -6.26
N MET A 426 -24.35 17.25 -5.23
CA MET A 426 -25.64 16.54 -5.26
C MET A 426 -26.59 17.11 -6.32
N GLU A 427 -26.57 18.42 -6.58
CA GLU A 427 -27.32 19.00 -7.70
C GLU A 427 -26.85 18.43 -9.06
N GLY A 428 -25.53 18.34 -9.28
CA GLY A 428 -24.98 17.76 -10.50
C GLY A 428 -25.31 16.27 -10.64
N VAL A 429 -25.23 15.50 -9.56
CA VAL A 429 -25.67 14.08 -9.54
C VAL A 429 -27.14 13.94 -9.92
N ARG A 430 -28.02 14.79 -9.40
CA ARG A 430 -29.46 14.79 -9.78
C ARG A 430 -29.64 15.09 -11.27
N LYS A 431 -28.87 16.04 -11.84
CA LYS A 431 -28.90 16.35 -13.27
C LYS A 431 -28.44 15.17 -14.12
N TYR A 432 -27.35 14.52 -13.72
CA TYR A 432 -26.83 13.30 -14.36
C TYR A 432 -27.87 12.19 -14.40
N LEU A 433 -28.40 11.79 -13.23
CA LEU A 433 -29.39 10.70 -13.15
C LEU A 433 -30.64 10.99 -13.97
N LYS A 434 -31.18 12.22 -13.92
CA LYS A 434 -32.36 12.60 -14.70
C LYS A 434 -32.11 12.60 -16.21
N ARG A 435 -30.92 13.01 -16.66
CA ARG A 435 -30.56 13.08 -18.09
C ARG A 435 -30.37 11.70 -18.71
N HIS A 436 -29.79 10.76 -17.96
CA HIS A 436 -29.42 9.44 -18.46
C HIS A 436 -30.34 8.30 -17.98
N ALA A 437 -31.44 8.62 -17.28
CA ALA A 437 -32.40 7.64 -16.81
C ALA A 437 -32.87 6.71 -17.94
N TRP A 438 -32.92 5.40 -17.65
CA TRP A 438 -33.30 4.33 -18.59
C TRP A 438 -32.32 4.09 -19.74
N GLY A 439 -31.19 4.79 -19.74
CA GLY A 439 -30.14 4.68 -20.73
C GLY A 439 -28.82 4.24 -20.12
N ASN A 440 -27.76 4.59 -20.84
CA ASN A 440 -26.39 4.37 -20.43
C ASN A 440 -25.66 5.72 -20.34
N ALA A 441 -24.53 5.72 -19.65
CA ALA A 441 -23.68 6.90 -19.52
C ALA A 441 -22.19 6.53 -19.53
N THR A 442 -21.38 7.52 -19.90
CA THR A 442 -19.92 7.50 -19.84
C THR A 442 -19.43 8.34 -18.66
N THR A 443 -18.15 8.20 -18.31
CA THR A 443 -17.48 9.02 -17.28
C THR A 443 -17.63 10.53 -17.55
N ASN A 444 -17.54 10.95 -18.82
CA ASN A 444 -17.63 12.35 -19.20
C ASN A 444 -19.05 12.93 -19.07
N ASP A 445 -20.10 12.11 -19.16
CA ASP A 445 -21.48 12.56 -18.95
C ASP A 445 -21.70 13.04 -17.51
N LEU A 446 -21.09 12.34 -16.54
CA LEU A 446 -21.06 12.75 -15.13
C LEU A 446 -20.29 14.07 -14.96
N TRP A 447 -19.10 14.18 -15.56
CA TRP A 447 -18.30 15.41 -15.48
C TRP A 447 -18.99 16.61 -16.09
N GLN A 448 -19.71 16.42 -17.19
CA GLN A 448 -20.51 17.48 -17.80
C GLN A 448 -21.61 17.96 -16.85
N ALA A 449 -22.37 17.04 -16.24
CA ALA A 449 -23.44 17.41 -15.31
C ALA A 449 -22.90 18.14 -14.06
N LEU A 450 -21.75 17.72 -13.53
CA LEU A 450 -21.08 18.38 -12.40
C LEU A 450 -20.48 19.74 -12.79
N SER A 451 -19.95 19.88 -14.01
CA SER A 451 -19.45 21.16 -14.54
C SER A 451 -20.59 22.17 -14.71
N GLU A 452 -21.73 21.72 -15.24
CA GLU A 452 -22.94 22.55 -15.39
C GLU A 452 -23.52 23.01 -14.04
N ALA A 453 -23.43 22.19 -12.99
CA ALA A 453 -23.90 22.57 -11.65
C ALA A 453 -22.94 23.52 -10.93
N SER A 454 -21.63 23.31 -11.07
CA SER A 454 -20.62 24.06 -10.32
C SER A 454 -20.08 25.32 -11.01
N GLY A 455 -20.22 25.41 -12.34
CA GLY A 455 -19.55 26.43 -13.15
C GLY A 455 -18.03 26.25 -13.25
N LYS A 456 -17.48 25.12 -12.76
CA LYS A 456 -16.05 24.75 -12.88
C LYS A 456 -15.87 23.70 -13.99
N ASP A 457 -14.70 23.67 -14.62
CA ASP A 457 -14.34 22.62 -15.58
C ASP A 457 -13.91 21.35 -14.83
N VAL A 458 -14.89 20.53 -14.43
CA VAL A 458 -14.66 19.30 -13.67
C VAL A 458 -13.94 18.26 -14.53
N GLY A 459 -14.25 18.19 -15.83
CA GLY A 459 -13.65 17.23 -16.75
C GLY A 459 -12.13 17.37 -16.83
N SER A 460 -11.62 18.59 -16.93
CA SER A 460 -10.17 18.86 -16.99
C SER A 460 -9.39 18.38 -15.75
N ILE A 461 -10.04 18.36 -14.59
CA ILE A 461 -9.44 17.95 -13.31
C ILE A 461 -9.58 16.44 -13.15
N MET A 462 -10.80 15.91 -13.30
CA MET A 462 -11.14 14.56 -12.89
C MET A 462 -10.74 13.49 -13.90
N ASN A 463 -10.63 13.83 -15.20
CA ASN A 463 -10.11 12.88 -16.19
C ASN A 463 -8.66 12.45 -15.88
N ILE A 464 -7.85 13.32 -15.26
CA ILE A 464 -6.50 12.93 -14.85
C ILE A 464 -6.54 11.82 -13.79
N TRP A 465 -7.47 11.90 -12.84
CA TRP A 465 -7.64 10.93 -11.76
C TRP A 465 -8.26 9.60 -12.20
N THR A 466 -9.13 9.62 -13.22
CA THR A 466 -9.80 8.40 -13.71
C THR A 466 -9.01 7.67 -14.79
N GLN A 467 -8.29 8.39 -15.67
CA GLN A 467 -7.64 7.81 -16.84
C GLN A 467 -6.18 7.41 -16.62
N ASN A 468 -5.57 7.80 -15.50
CA ASN A 468 -4.18 7.48 -15.19
C ASN A 468 -4.04 6.52 -14.00
N VAL A 469 -3.03 5.66 -14.09
CA VAL A 469 -2.66 4.71 -13.01
C VAL A 469 -1.93 5.46 -11.90
N GLY A 470 -2.23 5.10 -10.65
CA GLY A 470 -1.50 5.59 -9.48
C GLY A 470 -1.98 6.93 -8.97
N TYR A 471 -1.17 7.48 -8.08
CA TYR A 471 -1.35 8.75 -7.39
C TYR A 471 0.00 9.33 -6.96
N PRO A 472 0.06 10.62 -6.57
CA PRO A 472 1.33 11.23 -6.17
C PRO A 472 1.62 11.09 -4.67
N VAL A 473 2.90 11.06 -4.33
CA VAL A 473 3.43 11.54 -3.05
C VAL A 473 3.77 13.02 -3.20
N VAL A 474 3.32 13.83 -2.25
CA VAL A 474 3.57 15.26 -2.17
C VAL A 474 4.58 15.51 -1.05
N SER A 475 5.79 15.91 -1.43
CA SER A 475 6.86 16.27 -0.50
C SER A 475 6.75 17.73 -0.09
N VAL A 476 6.82 18.00 1.21
CA VAL A 476 6.74 19.35 1.78
C VAL A 476 8.09 19.76 2.35
N THR A 477 8.60 20.90 1.89
CA THR A 477 9.80 21.56 2.43
C THR A 477 9.45 22.93 2.98
N GLU A 478 9.89 23.24 4.19
CA GLU A 478 9.57 24.49 4.87
C GLU A 478 10.67 25.53 4.70
N THR A 479 10.32 26.79 4.46
CA THR A 479 11.27 27.91 4.38
C THR A 479 10.62 29.18 4.94
N GLY A 480 10.94 29.55 6.17
CA GLY A 480 10.28 30.67 6.86
C GLY A 480 8.77 30.41 7.01
N ASN A 481 7.94 31.35 6.56
CA ASN A 481 6.47 31.21 6.59
C ASN A 481 5.88 30.61 5.30
N SER A 482 6.72 29.97 4.50
CA SER A 482 6.32 29.40 3.21
C SER A 482 6.66 27.93 3.13
N ILE A 483 5.89 27.20 2.34
CA ILE A 483 6.11 25.80 2.00
C ILE A 483 6.38 25.67 0.51
N SER A 484 7.39 24.89 0.15
CA SER A 484 7.58 24.36 -1.19
C SER A 484 7.01 22.95 -1.22
N VAL A 485 6.12 22.68 -2.16
CA VAL A 485 5.53 21.36 -2.37
C VAL A 485 5.93 20.82 -3.73
N GLU A 486 6.21 19.52 -3.80
CA GLU A 486 6.62 18.82 -5.01
C GLU A 486 5.89 17.48 -5.10
N GLN A 487 5.36 17.13 -6.27
CA GLN A 487 4.64 15.88 -6.49
C GLN A 487 5.43 14.90 -7.36
N HIS A 488 5.44 13.63 -6.98
CA HIS A 488 5.95 12.51 -7.77
C HIS A 488 5.04 11.31 -7.65
N ARG A 489 4.94 10.46 -8.68
CA ARG A 489 4.21 9.19 -8.58
C ARG A 489 4.70 8.39 -7.38
N PHE A 490 3.78 7.92 -6.56
CA PHE A 490 4.10 7.01 -5.46
C PHE A 490 4.11 5.57 -5.95
N LEU A 491 5.10 4.79 -5.51
CA LEU A 491 5.09 3.34 -5.61
C LEU A 491 5.56 2.73 -4.29
N THR A 492 4.86 1.68 -3.86
CA THR A 492 5.17 0.94 -2.63
C THR A 492 6.57 0.34 -2.65
N THR A 493 7.08 -0.02 -3.83
CA THR A 493 8.45 -0.54 -4.04
C THR A 493 9.53 0.55 -4.02
N GLY A 494 9.16 1.83 -4.13
CA GLY A 494 10.10 2.96 -4.09
C GLY A 494 10.97 3.14 -5.34
N ASP A 495 10.82 2.30 -6.37
CA ASP A 495 11.65 2.26 -7.59
C ASP A 495 10.94 2.89 -8.81
N VAL A 496 10.37 4.08 -8.63
CA VAL A 496 9.67 4.82 -9.70
C VAL A 496 10.65 5.19 -10.80
N LYS A 497 10.31 4.86 -12.06
CA LYS A 497 11.13 5.24 -13.22
C LYS A 497 10.67 6.57 -13.83
N PRO A 498 11.54 7.34 -14.49
CA PRO A 498 11.17 8.64 -15.09
C PRO A 498 10.02 8.57 -16.08
N GLU A 499 9.88 7.47 -16.82
CA GLU A 499 8.78 7.27 -17.77
C GLU A 499 7.42 7.05 -17.09
N GLU A 500 7.42 6.66 -15.82
CA GLU A 500 6.24 6.35 -15.01
C GLU A 500 5.76 7.55 -14.18
N ASP A 501 6.63 8.57 -14.03
CA ASP A 501 6.40 9.78 -13.25
C ASP A 501 6.11 10.99 -14.15
N LYS A 502 5.36 10.79 -15.24
CA LYS A 502 5.03 11.87 -16.20
C LYS A 502 3.73 12.60 -15.88
N VAL A 503 2.80 11.93 -15.21
CA VAL A 503 1.46 12.46 -14.93
C VAL A 503 1.57 13.52 -13.83
N LEU A 504 1.03 14.72 -14.08
CA LEU A 504 0.87 15.77 -13.09
C LEU A 504 -0.57 15.77 -12.62
N TYR A 505 -0.78 15.54 -11.33
CA TYR A 505 -2.10 15.51 -10.73
C TYR A 505 -2.49 16.91 -10.24
N PRO A 506 -3.72 17.37 -10.52
CA PRO A 506 -4.24 18.61 -9.94
C PRO A 506 -4.65 18.35 -8.48
N ILE A 507 -3.89 18.91 -7.54
CA ILE A 507 -4.02 18.61 -6.10
C ILE A 507 -4.51 19.86 -5.35
N SER A 508 -5.67 19.76 -4.71
CA SER A 508 -6.07 20.72 -3.67
C SER A 508 -5.26 20.47 -2.41
N LEU A 509 -4.48 21.45 -1.96
CA LEU A 509 -3.59 21.27 -0.82
C LEU A 509 -4.35 21.24 0.52
N ASN A 510 -5.54 21.86 0.60
CA ASN A 510 -6.40 21.87 1.80
C ASN A 510 -5.59 22.08 3.09
N VAL A 511 -4.98 23.26 3.25
CA VAL A 511 -3.99 23.52 4.32
C VAL A 511 -4.71 23.83 5.63
N ARG A 512 -4.67 22.89 6.57
CA ARG A 512 -5.13 23.10 7.95
C ARG A 512 -4.12 23.94 8.72
N THR A 513 -4.63 24.97 9.39
CA THR A 513 -3.93 25.80 10.38
C THR A 513 -4.80 25.94 11.63
N LYS A 514 -4.32 26.66 12.65
CA LYS A 514 -5.15 27.02 13.83
C LYS A 514 -6.38 27.86 13.47
N GLY A 515 -6.34 28.58 12.33
CA GLY A 515 -7.42 29.44 11.86
C GLY A 515 -8.49 28.73 11.04
N GLY A 516 -8.34 27.43 10.76
CA GLY A 516 -9.23 26.66 9.88
C GLY A 516 -8.48 26.00 8.72
N VAL A 517 -9.22 25.61 7.67
CA VAL A 517 -8.66 24.97 6.47
C VAL A 517 -8.73 25.94 5.30
N ASP A 518 -7.57 26.26 4.72
CA ASP A 518 -7.45 26.98 3.46
C ASP A 518 -7.63 26.01 2.28
N LYS A 519 -8.69 26.22 1.49
CA LYS A 519 -9.08 25.37 0.36
C LYS A 519 -8.73 25.97 -1.00
N ASP A 520 -8.13 27.17 -1.03
CA ASP A 520 -7.92 27.90 -2.28
C ASP A 520 -6.60 27.51 -2.97
N LEU A 521 -5.71 26.82 -2.25
CA LEU A 521 -4.39 26.44 -2.75
C LEU A 521 -4.43 25.14 -3.58
N MET A 522 -3.99 25.25 -4.83
CA MET A 522 -3.94 24.14 -5.80
C MET A 522 -2.53 23.97 -6.37
N LEU A 523 -2.02 22.75 -6.41
CA LEU A 523 -0.80 22.36 -7.12
C LEU A 523 -1.20 21.71 -8.45
N THR A 524 -0.86 22.35 -9.57
CA THR A 524 -1.10 21.84 -10.94
C THR A 524 0.19 21.65 -11.74
N THR A 525 1.34 21.93 -11.12
CA THR A 525 2.69 21.79 -11.67
C THR A 525 3.46 20.70 -10.92
N ARG A 526 4.69 20.39 -11.36
CA ARG A 526 5.59 19.47 -10.65
C ARG A 526 5.84 19.94 -9.22
N ASP A 527 6.16 21.21 -9.07
CA ASP A 527 6.42 21.89 -7.82
C ASP A 527 5.82 23.29 -7.82
N ALA A 528 5.52 23.80 -6.62
CA ALA A 528 5.12 25.18 -6.41
C ALA A 528 5.40 25.61 -4.96
N LYS A 529 5.44 26.92 -4.74
CA LYS A 529 5.66 27.54 -3.44
C LYS A 529 4.40 28.28 -2.98
N PHE A 530 4.01 28.08 -1.72
CA PHE A 530 2.83 28.67 -1.11
C PHE A 530 3.17 29.33 0.23
N GLU A 531 2.53 30.46 0.52
CA GLU A 531 2.60 31.09 1.84
C GLU A 531 1.63 30.36 2.79
N VAL A 532 2.04 30.17 4.05
CA VAL A 532 1.23 29.52 5.08
C VAL A 532 1.02 30.51 6.22
N ALA A 533 -0.26 30.73 6.57
CA ALA A 533 -0.64 31.71 7.60
C ALA A 533 -0.08 31.38 8.99
N ASP A 534 0.13 30.10 9.30
CA ASP A 534 0.72 29.62 10.56
C ASP A 534 1.86 28.65 10.25
N ALA A 535 3.09 29.17 10.27
CA ALA A 535 4.29 28.35 10.06
C ALA A 535 4.58 27.42 11.25
N ASP A 536 4.06 27.72 12.45
CA ASP A 536 4.26 26.88 13.63
C ASP A 536 3.41 25.63 13.53
N PHE A 537 2.15 25.77 13.10
CA PHE A 537 1.22 24.65 12.91
C PHE A 537 0.52 24.71 11.54
N PHE A 538 0.87 23.75 10.68
CA PHE A 538 0.09 23.45 9.50
C PHE A 538 0.12 21.96 9.15
N LYS A 539 -0.92 21.52 8.42
CA LYS A 539 -1.00 20.19 7.79
C LYS A 539 -1.74 20.34 6.45
N ILE A 540 -1.10 19.98 5.35
CA ILE A 540 -1.75 19.83 4.05
C ILE A 540 -2.54 18.52 3.98
N ASN A 541 -3.45 18.42 3.03
CA ASN A 541 -4.46 17.38 2.89
C ASN A 541 -5.40 17.27 4.11
N ALA A 542 -5.96 18.41 4.54
CA ALA A 542 -6.89 18.41 5.68
C ALA A 542 -8.01 17.37 5.49
N ASP A 543 -8.26 16.63 6.57
CA ASP A 543 -9.21 15.52 6.67
C ASP A 543 -8.92 14.37 5.69
N SER A 544 -7.72 14.34 5.09
CA SER A 544 -7.30 13.34 4.10
C SER A 544 -8.27 13.20 2.93
N THR A 545 -8.84 14.33 2.48
CA THR A 545 -9.83 14.39 1.41
C THR A 545 -9.25 14.21 0.00
N GLY A 546 -7.97 14.54 -0.19
CA GLY A 546 -7.27 14.36 -1.46
C GLY A 546 -6.65 12.97 -1.59
N PHE A 547 -6.71 12.41 -2.81
CA PHE A 547 -6.17 11.10 -3.14
C PHE A 547 -4.64 11.13 -3.38
N TYR A 548 -3.87 11.46 -2.35
CA TYR A 548 -2.41 11.51 -2.40
C TYR A 548 -1.79 11.31 -1.01
N ARG A 549 -0.51 10.96 -0.98
CA ARG A 549 0.26 10.82 0.28
C ARG A 549 1.09 12.05 0.54
N THR A 550 1.23 12.43 1.81
CA THR A 550 2.03 13.59 2.19
C THR A 550 3.31 13.20 2.91
N LYS A 551 4.46 13.68 2.41
CA LYS A 551 5.76 13.49 3.05
C LYS A 551 6.23 14.79 3.70
N TYR A 552 6.30 14.77 5.02
CA TYR A 552 6.90 15.83 5.85
C TYR A 552 8.31 15.47 6.31
N GLY A 553 9.09 16.50 6.69
CA GLY A 553 10.30 16.32 7.50
C GLY A 553 9.97 15.81 8.91
N ILE A 554 10.95 15.19 9.57
CA ILE A 554 10.74 14.56 10.89
C ILE A 554 10.30 15.58 11.96
N ASP A 555 10.91 16.77 11.97
CA ASP A 555 10.57 17.85 12.90
C ASP A 555 9.09 18.27 12.80
N ARG A 556 8.54 18.27 11.57
CA ARG A 556 7.13 18.58 11.34
C ARG A 556 6.22 17.46 11.82
N LEU A 557 6.59 16.20 11.60
CA LEU A 557 5.84 15.06 12.14
C LEU A 557 5.80 15.07 13.68
N GLU A 558 6.91 15.41 14.33
CA GLU A 558 6.95 15.56 15.79
C GLU A 558 6.06 16.70 16.27
N LYS A 559 6.10 17.87 15.60
CA LYS A 559 5.17 18.98 15.89
C LYS A 559 3.71 18.57 15.74
N LEU A 560 3.38 17.82 14.68
CA LEU A 560 2.02 17.33 14.44
C LEU A 560 1.58 16.29 15.49
N GLY A 561 2.48 15.39 15.89
CA GLY A 561 2.22 14.42 16.95
C GLY A 561 2.01 15.06 18.32
N ASN A 562 2.77 16.11 18.63
CA ASN A 562 2.65 16.87 19.88
C ASN A 562 1.45 17.83 19.92
N ALA A 563 0.89 18.17 18.75
CA ALA A 563 -0.29 19.01 18.58
C ALA A 563 -1.50 18.22 18.04
N ALA A 564 -1.61 16.94 18.43
CA ALA A 564 -2.62 16.01 17.96
C ALA A 564 -4.07 16.49 18.20
N GLU A 565 -4.28 17.33 19.21
CA GLU A 565 -5.56 17.97 19.55
C GLU A 565 -6.02 19.01 18.53
N LEU A 566 -5.11 19.56 17.72
CA LEU A 566 -5.42 20.49 16.62
C LEU A 566 -5.74 19.77 15.30
N LEU A 567 -5.56 18.45 15.26
CA LEU A 567 -5.83 17.60 14.11
C LEU A 567 -7.20 16.94 14.24
N SER A 568 -7.89 16.75 13.13
CA SER A 568 -9.08 15.89 13.11
C SER A 568 -8.69 14.41 13.30
N VAL A 569 -9.68 13.56 13.59
CA VAL A 569 -9.45 12.11 13.64
C VAL A 569 -8.94 11.61 12.28
N GLN A 570 -9.55 12.07 11.18
CA GLN A 570 -9.11 11.78 9.82
C GLN A 570 -7.66 12.18 9.60
N ASP A 571 -7.26 13.35 10.09
CA ASP A 571 -5.91 13.82 9.93
C ASP A 571 -4.89 12.90 10.61
N ARG A 572 -5.20 12.43 11.82
CA ARG A 572 -4.33 11.51 12.56
C ARG A 572 -4.27 10.14 11.92
N VAL A 573 -5.41 9.60 11.46
CA VAL A 573 -5.45 8.35 10.66
C VAL A 573 -4.58 8.49 9.41
N GLY A 574 -4.76 9.57 8.65
CA GLY A 574 -4.00 9.85 7.42
C GLY A 574 -2.50 9.97 7.66
N ILE A 575 -2.06 10.70 8.69
CA ILE A 575 -0.64 10.84 9.02
C ILE A 575 -0.03 9.48 9.40
N VAL A 576 -0.68 8.71 10.28
CA VAL A 576 -0.22 7.36 10.67
C VAL A 576 -0.10 6.45 9.44
N ALA A 577 -1.06 6.54 8.52
CA ALA A 577 -1.06 5.74 7.30
C ALA A 577 0.04 6.16 6.31
N ASP A 578 0.22 7.47 6.09
CA ASP A 578 1.22 8.01 5.19
C ASP A 578 2.63 7.71 5.68
N THR A 579 2.95 7.95 6.96
CA THR A 579 4.28 7.67 7.49
C THR A 579 4.65 6.19 7.36
N SER A 580 3.67 5.29 7.51
CA SER A 580 3.91 3.86 7.31
C SER A 580 4.13 3.50 5.85
N ALA A 581 3.35 4.05 4.92
CA ALA A 581 3.51 3.77 3.49
C ALA A 581 4.82 4.37 2.94
N LEU A 582 5.20 5.56 3.43
CA LEU A 582 6.47 6.21 3.14
C LEU A 582 7.66 5.46 3.74
N ALA A 583 7.48 4.82 4.91
CA ALA A 583 8.45 3.90 5.45
C ALA A 583 8.61 2.67 4.55
N THR A 584 7.53 2.00 4.13
CA THR A 584 7.63 0.83 3.22
C THR A 584 8.39 1.17 1.93
N SER A 585 8.01 2.27 1.28
CA SER A 585 8.60 2.73 0.01
C SER A 585 9.97 3.40 0.13
N GLY A 586 10.43 3.74 1.34
CA GLY A 586 11.78 4.29 1.58
C GLY A 586 11.91 5.80 1.50
N TYR A 587 10.81 6.53 1.41
CA TYR A 587 10.79 7.98 1.58
C TYR A 587 11.04 8.41 3.04
N GLN A 588 10.82 7.51 4.01
CA GLN A 588 11.06 7.69 5.44
C GLN A 588 11.62 6.41 6.09
N LYS A 589 12.13 6.53 7.33
CA LYS A 589 12.63 5.40 8.11
C LYS A 589 11.51 4.71 8.89
N THR A 590 11.63 3.41 9.08
CA THR A 590 10.67 2.61 9.86
C THR A 590 10.60 3.08 11.32
N SER A 591 11.73 3.44 11.92
CA SER A 591 11.79 4.01 13.27
C SER A 591 10.99 5.30 13.43
N SER A 592 10.93 6.17 12.41
CA SER A 592 10.12 7.40 12.45
C SER A 592 8.62 7.09 12.60
N CYS A 593 8.15 6.04 11.92
CA CYS A 593 6.77 5.58 12.01
C CYS A 593 6.44 5.01 13.40
N LEU A 594 7.30 4.14 13.94
CA LEU A 594 7.13 3.58 15.28
C LEU A 594 7.23 4.66 16.38
N GLY A 595 8.09 5.66 16.19
CA GLY A 595 8.20 6.84 17.05
C GLY A 595 6.88 7.60 17.13
N LEU A 596 6.22 7.85 15.99
CA LEU A 596 4.89 8.47 15.95
C LEU A 596 3.84 7.64 16.69
N PHE A 597 3.83 6.31 16.50
CA PHE A 597 2.86 5.43 17.19
C PHE A 597 3.04 5.51 18.70
N LYS A 598 4.30 5.51 19.17
CA LYS A 598 4.62 5.64 20.59
C LYS A 598 4.25 7.03 21.12
N ALA A 599 4.48 8.10 20.35
CA ALA A 599 4.13 9.46 20.73
C ALA A 599 2.61 9.62 20.90
N LEU A 600 1.81 9.16 19.94
CA LEU A 600 0.33 9.18 20.02
C LEU A 600 -0.18 8.36 21.21
N SER A 601 0.38 7.17 21.44
CA SER A 601 0.08 6.33 22.60
C SER A 601 0.38 7.07 23.92
N ASN A 602 1.58 7.66 24.05
CA ASN A 602 2.01 8.39 25.25
C ASN A 602 1.19 9.68 25.48
N ALA A 603 0.73 10.33 24.41
CA ALA A 603 -0.16 11.49 24.47
C ALA A 603 -1.59 11.12 24.89
N GLY A 604 -1.90 9.82 25.01
CA GLY A 604 -3.19 9.34 25.45
C GLY A 604 -4.25 9.31 24.35
N GLU A 605 -3.86 9.04 23.10
CA GLU A 605 -4.79 8.86 21.97
C GLU A 605 -5.96 7.94 22.37
N ALA A 606 -7.17 8.45 22.17
CA ALA A 606 -8.42 7.84 22.64
C ALA A 606 -9.33 7.40 21.49
N GLU A 607 -8.97 7.69 20.24
CA GLU A 607 -9.82 7.39 19.09
C GLU A 607 -9.57 5.98 18.54
N TYR A 608 -10.64 5.21 18.46
CA TYR A 608 -10.66 3.85 17.92
C TYR A 608 -10.00 3.74 16.53
N LEU A 609 -10.37 4.62 15.59
CA LEU A 609 -9.89 4.57 14.21
C LEU A 609 -8.40 4.85 14.07
N VAL A 610 -7.84 5.71 14.94
CA VAL A 610 -6.39 5.98 14.97
C VAL A 610 -5.67 4.73 15.47
N TRP A 611 -6.16 4.11 16.54
CA TRP A 611 -5.61 2.85 17.05
C TRP A 611 -5.71 1.70 16.06
N ASP A 612 -6.84 1.56 15.38
CA ASP A 612 -7.01 0.57 14.32
C ASP A 612 -5.96 0.80 13.22
N GLN A 613 -5.80 2.05 12.77
CA GLN A 613 -4.78 2.39 11.78
C GLN A 613 -3.34 2.06 12.25
N ILE A 614 -2.99 2.39 13.50
CA ILE A 614 -1.68 2.05 14.11
C ILE A 614 -1.46 0.54 14.10
N LEU A 615 -2.44 -0.24 14.58
CA LEU A 615 -2.32 -1.69 14.73
C LEU A 615 -2.22 -2.42 13.40
N THR A 616 -2.98 -1.99 12.37
CA THR A 616 -2.82 -2.57 11.03
C THR A 616 -1.46 -2.27 10.44
N ARG A 617 -0.93 -1.05 10.59
CA ARG A 617 0.44 -0.74 10.10
C ARG A 617 1.51 -1.50 10.86
N LEU A 618 1.37 -1.62 12.18
CA LEU A 618 2.27 -2.44 12.99
C LEU A 618 2.22 -3.93 12.59
N GLY A 619 1.03 -4.44 12.27
CA GLY A 619 0.85 -5.75 11.66
C GLY A 619 1.60 -5.90 10.34
N SER A 620 1.49 -4.94 9.42
CA SER A 620 2.23 -4.93 8.15
C SER A 620 3.75 -4.91 8.36
N ILE A 621 4.25 -4.12 9.32
CA ILE A 621 5.67 -4.10 9.69
C ILE A 621 6.11 -5.49 10.19
N LYS A 622 5.38 -6.10 11.12
CA LYS A 622 5.69 -7.45 11.62
C LYS A 622 5.70 -8.49 10.50
N MET A 623 4.75 -8.40 9.56
CA MET A 623 4.69 -9.30 8.41
C MET A 623 5.86 -9.14 7.45
N ALA A 624 6.43 -7.94 7.30
CA ALA A 624 7.62 -7.74 6.48
C ALA A 624 8.85 -8.44 7.09
N TRP A 625 9.01 -8.36 8.42
CA TRP A 625 10.10 -8.99 9.17
C TRP A 625 9.81 -10.42 9.64
N ILE A 626 8.79 -11.09 9.11
CA ILE A 626 8.32 -12.41 9.63
C ILE A 626 9.40 -13.51 9.65
N GLU A 627 10.50 -13.31 8.93
CA GLU A 627 11.66 -14.20 8.85
C GLU A 627 12.71 -13.97 9.95
N ASP A 628 12.68 -12.82 10.63
CA ASP A 628 13.58 -12.44 11.72
C ASP A 628 12.80 -12.51 13.05
N GLU A 629 12.89 -13.68 13.71
CA GLU A 629 12.15 -13.96 14.94
C GLU A 629 12.47 -12.96 16.06
N GLU A 630 13.73 -12.53 16.19
CA GLU A 630 14.15 -11.57 17.21
C GLU A 630 13.46 -10.21 17.00
N VAL A 631 13.44 -9.72 15.76
CA VAL A 631 12.76 -8.46 15.42
C VAL A 631 11.25 -8.58 15.62
N VAL A 632 10.64 -9.70 15.23
CA VAL A 632 9.20 -9.95 15.41
C VAL A 632 8.82 -10.00 16.89
N ASP A 633 9.63 -10.63 17.72
CA ASP A 633 9.44 -10.68 19.17
C ASP A 633 9.53 -9.28 19.77
N LYS A 634 10.55 -8.51 19.40
CA LYS A 634 10.71 -7.12 19.85
C LYS A 634 9.59 -6.19 19.40
N LEU A 635 9.10 -6.34 18.17
CA LEU A 635 7.89 -5.64 17.70
C LEU A 635 6.64 -6.06 18.47
N THR A 636 6.56 -7.32 18.88
CA THR A 636 5.46 -7.83 19.72
C THR A 636 5.54 -7.25 21.13
N GLU A 637 6.74 -7.12 21.70
CA GLU A 637 6.97 -6.41 22.96
C GLU A 637 6.58 -4.93 22.86
N PHE A 638 6.98 -4.24 21.79
CA PHE A 638 6.59 -2.86 21.51
C PHE A 638 5.07 -2.71 21.38
N GLN A 639 4.40 -3.61 20.64
CA GLN A 639 2.94 -3.64 20.55
C GLN A 639 2.32 -3.74 21.94
N ARG A 640 2.78 -4.70 22.76
CA ARG A 640 2.28 -4.88 24.13
C ARG A 640 2.46 -3.61 24.96
N ASP A 641 3.62 -2.97 24.87
CA ASP A 641 3.94 -1.75 25.62
C ASP A 641 2.98 -0.58 25.28
N ILE A 642 2.60 -0.39 24.02
CA ILE A 642 1.70 0.72 23.65
C ILE A 642 0.20 0.42 23.86
N VAL A 643 -0.22 -0.86 23.85
CA VAL A 643 -1.66 -1.21 23.93
C VAL A 643 -2.13 -1.61 25.33
N SER A 644 -1.27 -2.18 26.18
CA SER A 644 -1.74 -2.87 27.42
C SER A 644 -2.44 -1.92 28.38
N GLY A 645 -1.91 -0.70 28.56
CA GLY A 645 -2.52 0.30 29.43
C GLY A 645 -3.94 0.68 28.99
N MET A 646 -4.15 0.86 27.68
CA MET A 646 -5.47 1.17 27.14
C MET A 646 -6.42 -0.02 27.20
N ALA A 647 -5.94 -1.23 26.89
CA ALA A 647 -6.73 -2.46 27.00
C ALA A 647 -7.22 -2.69 28.44
N HIS A 648 -6.36 -2.46 29.45
CA HIS A 648 -6.76 -2.58 30.86
C HIS A 648 -7.71 -1.47 31.29
N LYS A 649 -7.56 -0.26 30.75
CA LYS A 649 -8.44 0.89 31.04
C LYS A 649 -9.85 0.69 30.49
N LEU A 650 -9.97 0.26 29.23
CA LEU A 650 -11.27 -0.01 28.59
C LEU A 650 -11.94 -1.26 29.16
N GLY A 651 -11.13 -2.27 29.50
CA GLY A 651 -11.60 -3.60 29.87
C GLY A 651 -12.23 -4.34 28.68
N TRP A 652 -12.82 -5.50 28.98
CA TRP A 652 -13.42 -6.42 28.01
C TRP A 652 -14.80 -6.90 28.45
N ASN A 653 -15.43 -6.15 29.35
CA ASN A 653 -16.82 -6.32 29.71
C ASN A 653 -17.67 -5.41 28.83
N PHE A 654 -18.70 -6.00 28.23
CA PHE A 654 -19.63 -5.31 27.35
C PHE A 654 -20.93 -5.05 28.10
N SER A 655 -21.44 -3.83 28.00
CA SER A 655 -22.71 -3.42 28.61
C SER A 655 -23.65 -2.83 27.56
N THR A 656 -24.95 -2.79 27.86
CA THR A 656 -25.94 -2.14 26.98
C THR A 656 -25.78 -0.61 26.92
N ALA A 657 -24.96 -0.02 27.79
CA ALA A 657 -24.62 1.40 27.74
C ALA A 657 -23.44 1.71 26.81
N ASP A 658 -22.69 0.68 26.38
CA ASP A 658 -21.53 0.87 25.51
C ASP A 658 -21.99 1.25 24.09
N GLY A 659 -21.51 2.38 23.58
CA GLY A 659 -21.79 2.82 22.21
C GLY A 659 -21.11 1.92 21.15
N HIS A 660 -21.56 2.02 19.89
CA HIS A 660 -21.05 1.21 18.77
C HIS A 660 -19.52 1.23 18.65
N VAL A 661 -18.93 2.43 18.59
CA VAL A 661 -17.47 2.61 18.46
C VAL A 661 -16.73 2.15 19.73
N GLU A 662 -17.31 2.32 20.92
CA GLU A 662 -16.69 1.87 22.17
C GLU A 662 -16.59 0.34 22.22
N GLN A 663 -17.63 -0.37 21.77
CA GLN A 663 -17.62 -1.82 21.68
C GLN A 663 -16.53 -2.32 20.71
N GLN A 664 -16.38 -1.67 19.56
CA GLN A 664 -15.30 -1.98 18.62
C GLN A 664 -13.93 -1.68 19.23
N TYR A 665 -13.81 -0.61 20.00
CA TYR A 665 -12.56 -0.22 20.63
C TYR A 665 -12.11 -1.20 21.71
N LYS A 666 -13.03 -1.64 22.58
CA LYS A 666 -12.80 -2.72 23.55
C LYS A 666 -12.32 -3.99 22.85
N ALA A 667 -12.97 -4.37 21.76
CA ALA A 667 -12.62 -5.58 21.01
C ALA A 667 -11.24 -5.51 20.35
N LEU A 668 -10.92 -4.37 19.71
CA LEU A 668 -9.63 -4.11 19.09
C LEU A 668 -8.49 -4.16 20.12
N MET A 669 -8.64 -3.45 21.24
CA MET A 669 -7.61 -3.41 22.28
C MET A 669 -7.43 -4.75 22.98
N PHE A 670 -8.52 -5.48 23.27
CA PHE A 670 -8.46 -6.84 23.81
C PHE A 670 -7.70 -7.78 22.88
N GLY A 671 -8.05 -7.80 21.58
CA GLY A 671 -7.35 -8.61 20.59
C GLY A 671 -5.88 -8.23 20.46
N ALA A 672 -5.57 -6.94 20.37
CA ALA A 672 -4.21 -6.45 20.21
C ALA A 672 -3.30 -6.77 21.40
N ALA A 673 -3.79 -6.57 22.63
CA ALA A 673 -3.04 -6.88 23.85
C ALA A 673 -2.87 -8.40 24.04
N GLY A 674 -3.95 -9.18 23.84
CA GLY A 674 -3.90 -10.63 23.98
C GLY A 674 -2.98 -11.29 22.96
N MET A 675 -3.03 -10.87 21.69
CA MET A 675 -2.13 -11.37 20.66
C MET A 675 -0.67 -10.91 20.86
N ALA A 676 -0.43 -9.87 21.65
CA ALA A 676 0.90 -9.43 22.07
C ALA A 676 1.38 -10.08 23.40
N GLY A 677 0.57 -10.97 24.00
CA GLY A 677 0.92 -11.69 25.21
C GLY A 677 0.83 -10.86 26.49
N ASP A 678 -0.17 -9.97 26.59
CA ASP A 678 -0.51 -9.36 27.89
C ASP A 678 -1.14 -10.39 28.83
N GLU A 679 -0.51 -10.67 29.96
CA GLU A 679 -0.90 -11.75 30.88
C GLU A 679 -2.32 -11.59 31.46
N LYS A 680 -2.80 -10.36 31.69
CA LYS A 680 -4.16 -10.15 32.22
C LYS A 680 -5.20 -10.50 31.16
N VAL A 681 -4.97 -10.07 29.93
CA VAL A 681 -5.84 -10.38 28.80
C VAL A 681 -5.80 -11.87 28.47
N LEU A 682 -4.62 -12.51 28.51
CA LEU A 682 -4.49 -13.96 28.33
C LEU A 682 -5.28 -14.75 29.38
N ALA A 683 -5.17 -14.37 30.66
CA ALA A 683 -5.92 -15.00 31.74
C ALA A 683 -7.44 -14.85 31.53
N ALA A 684 -7.89 -13.65 31.16
CA ALA A 684 -9.30 -13.40 30.85
C ALA A 684 -9.79 -14.22 29.65
N ALA A 685 -9.02 -14.28 28.56
CA ALA A 685 -9.36 -15.05 27.36
C ALA A 685 -9.49 -16.56 27.66
N ARG A 686 -8.62 -17.10 28.50
CA ARG A 686 -8.69 -18.50 28.94
C ARG A 686 -9.93 -18.76 29.80
N ASP A 687 -10.18 -17.93 30.81
CA ASP A 687 -11.35 -18.07 31.70
C ASP A 687 -12.68 -18.00 30.93
N MET A 688 -12.83 -17.02 30.03
CA MET A 688 -14.05 -16.91 29.20
C MET A 688 -14.21 -18.11 28.26
N PHE A 689 -13.10 -18.61 27.69
CA PHE A 689 -13.14 -19.74 26.77
C PHE A 689 -13.44 -21.05 27.48
N GLU A 690 -12.92 -21.28 28.69
CA GLU A 690 -13.25 -22.46 29.49
C GLU A 690 -14.74 -22.52 29.81
N LYS A 691 -15.34 -21.39 30.22
CA LYS A 691 -16.80 -21.28 30.45
C LYS A 691 -17.59 -21.49 29.17
N PHE A 692 -17.15 -20.89 28.07
CA PHE A 692 -17.77 -21.04 26.76
C PHE A 692 -17.76 -22.49 26.27
N ALA A 693 -16.60 -23.16 26.35
CA ALA A 693 -16.45 -24.56 25.98
C ALA A 693 -17.24 -25.51 26.91
N ALA A 694 -17.51 -25.10 28.15
CA ALA A 694 -18.40 -25.82 29.08
C ALA A 694 -19.90 -25.61 28.81
N GLY A 695 -20.27 -24.76 27.85
CA GLY A 695 -21.64 -24.56 27.40
C GLY A 695 -22.23 -23.18 27.69
N ASP A 696 -21.54 -22.32 28.44
CA ASP A 696 -21.97 -20.93 28.65
C ASP A 696 -21.60 -20.06 27.44
N LYS A 697 -22.47 -20.08 26.41
CA LYS A 697 -22.26 -19.27 25.20
C LYS A 697 -22.19 -17.76 25.47
N THR A 698 -22.67 -17.29 26.63
CA THR A 698 -22.64 -15.86 26.99
C THR A 698 -21.32 -15.41 27.60
N ALA A 699 -20.46 -16.37 27.99
CA ALA A 699 -19.14 -16.08 28.56
C ALA A 699 -18.23 -15.28 27.62
N ILE A 700 -18.43 -15.39 26.30
CA ILE A 700 -17.70 -14.64 25.28
C ILE A 700 -18.68 -13.77 24.50
N HIS A 701 -18.54 -12.46 24.66
CA HIS A 701 -19.34 -11.50 23.90
C HIS A 701 -19.02 -11.60 22.39
N PRO A 702 -20.02 -11.49 21.48
CA PRO A 702 -19.81 -11.58 20.03
C PRO A 702 -18.66 -10.71 19.50
N ASN A 703 -18.54 -9.46 19.95
CA ASN A 703 -17.48 -8.53 19.54
C ASN A 703 -16.05 -9.03 19.79
N ILE A 704 -15.81 -9.84 20.84
CA ILE A 704 -14.47 -10.37 21.15
C ILE A 704 -14.32 -11.84 20.81
N ARG A 705 -15.34 -12.48 20.22
CA ARG A 705 -15.34 -13.93 19.99
C ARG A 705 -14.15 -14.40 19.16
N SER A 706 -13.94 -13.80 17.99
CA SER A 706 -12.79 -14.13 17.14
C SER A 706 -11.46 -13.78 17.80
N SER A 707 -11.38 -12.72 18.60
CA SER A 707 -10.15 -12.37 19.34
C SER A 707 -9.86 -13.39 20.44
N ALA A 708 -10.85 -13.79 21.24
CA ALA A 708 -10.73 -14.81 22.28
C ALA A 708 -10.30 -16.16 21.69
N PHE A 709 -10.97 -16.60 20.61
CA PHE A 709 -10.60 -17.82 19.89
C PHE A 709 -9.18 -17.73 19.32
N SER A 710 -8.81 -16.62 18.68
CA SER A 710 -7.45 -16.42 18.15
C SER A 710 -6.38 -16.51 19.24
N ILE A 711 -6.64 -15.92 20.42
CA ILE A 711 -5.73 -15.94 21.56
C ILE A 711 -5.56 -17.38 22.08
N VAL A 712 -6.66 -18.09 22.36
CA VAL A 712 -6.56 -19.45 22.91
C VAL A 712 -5.99 -20.45 21.90
N LEU A 713 -6.19 -20.24 20.60
CA LEU A 713 -5.57 -21.09 19.56
C LEU A 713 -4.08 -20.78 19.38
N LYS A 714 -3.67 -19.51 19.49
CA LYS A 714 -2.26 -19.13 19.43
C LYS A 714 -1.45 -19.68 20.60
N TYR A 715 -2.02 -19.66 21.82
CA TYR A 715 -1.33 -20.01 23.07
C TYR A 715 -1.79 -21.32 23.72
N GLY A 716 -2.70 -22.05 23.09
CA GLY A 716 -3.25 -23.33 23.57
C GLY A 716 -2.84 -24.51 22.69
N GLY A 717 -3.63 -25.58 22.71
CA GLY A 717 -3.32 -26.83 22.00
C GLY A 717 -4.56 -27.49 21.40
N GLU A 718 -4.51 -28.83 21.31
CA GLU A 718 -5.54 -29.63 20.63
C GLU A 718 -6.93 -29.50 21.25
N LYS A 719 -7.03 -29.38 22.58
CA LYS A 719 -8.29 -29.20 23.30
C LYS A 719 -9.02 -27.93 22.85
N GLU A 720 -8.32 -26.80 22.78
CA GLU A 720 -8.89 -25.52 22.35
C GLU A 720 -9.28 -25.56 20.87
N TYR A 721 -8.43 -26.18 20.03
CA TYR A 721 -8.71 -26.36 18.60
C TYR A 721 -9.97 -27.19 18.36
N ASP A 722 -10.12 -28.32 19.03
CA ASP A 722 -11.28 -29.19 18.90
C ASP A 722 -12.57 -28.50 19.36
N ALA A 723 -12.51 -27.69 20.42
CA ALA A 723 -13.65 -26.91 20.88
C ALA A 723 -14.08 -25.82 19.88
N VAL A 724 -13.14 -25.08 19.28
CA VAL A 724 -13.45 -24.08 18.24
C VAL A 724 -13.97 -24.75 16.96
N LEU A 725 -13.36 -25.88 16.53
CA LEU A 725 -13.82 -26.63 15.37
C LEU A 725 -15.24 -27.19 15.59
N LYS A 726 -15.51 -27.75 16.76
CA LYS A 726 -16.87 -28.20 17.12
C LYS A 726 -17.87 -27.06 17.11
N TYR A 727 -17.48 -25.87 17.57
CA TYR A 727 -18.35 -24.69 17.51
C TYR A 727 -18.63 -24.30 16.05
N TYR A 728 -17.65 -24.32 15.15
CA TYR A 728 -17.88 -24.14 13.71
C TYR A 728 -18.88 -25.18 13.15
N GLU A 729 -18.77 -26.44 13.53
CA GLU A 729 -19.64 -27.52 13.03
C GLU A 729 -21.08 -27.45 13.59
N THR A 730 -21.29 -26.76 14.72
CA THR A 730 -22.58 -26.76 15.44
C THR A 730 -23.23 -25.38 15.60
N ALA A 731 -22.56 -24.30 15.17
CA ALA A 731 -23.09 -22.96 15.21
C ALA A 731 -24.33 -22.79 14.32
N GLU A 732 -25.31 -22.06 14.83
CA GLU A 732 -26.61 -21.89 14.17
C GLU A 732 -26.48 -20.89 13.03
N THR A 733 -25.81 -19.76 13.28
CA THR A 733 -25.66 -18.69 12.29
C THR A 733 -24.38 -18.84 11.46
N SER A 734 -24.41 -18.29 10.25
CA SER A 734 -23.22 -18.23 9.40
C SER A 734 -22.16 -17.23 9.94
N ASP A 735 -22.57 -16.19 10.67
CA ASP A 735 -21.64 -15.25 11.34
C ASP A 735 -20.83 -15.94 12.46
N GLU A 736 -21.48 -16.75 13.30
CA GLU A 736 -20.80 -17.57 14.32
C GLU A 736 -19.82 -18.58 13.69
N ARG A 737 -20.24 -19.25 12.61
CA ARG A 737 -19.38 -20.18 11.85
C ARG A 737 -18.15 -19.45 11.31
N ASN A 738 -18.35 -18.31 10.66
CA ASN A 738 -17.26 -17.52 10.11
C ASN A 738 -16.34 -16.99 11.22
N SER A 739 -16.89 -16.61 12.38
CA SER A 739 -16.11 -16.17 13.55
C SER A 739 -15.14 -17.23 14.04
N ALA A 740 -15.52 -18.51 14.03
CA ALA A 740 -14.64 -19.63 14.37
C ALA A 740 -13.65 -19.94 13.24
N LEU A 741 -14.15 -20.03 12.01
CA LEU A 741 -13.35 -20.35 10.83
C LEU A 741 -12.20 -19.36 10.61
N ARG A 742 -12.42 -18.06 10.90
CA ARG A 742 -11.41 -16.98 10.87
C ARG A 742 -10.23 -17.20 11.84
N THR A 743 -10.29 -18.19 12.72
CA THR A 743 -9.32 -18.33 13.82
C THR A 743 -8.57 -19.65 13.81
N LEU A 744 -9.06 -20.69 13.13
CA LEU A 744 -8.46 -22.03 13.16
C LEU A 744 -6.98 -22.06 12.76
N GLY A 745 -6.57 -21.22 11.80
CA GLY A 745 -5.17 -21.11 11.37
C GLY A 745 -4.23 -20.40 12.36
N GLN A 746 -4.73 -19.90 13.49
CA GLN A 746 -3.89 -19.33 14.56
C GLN A 746 -3.13 -20.39 15.36
N ALA A 747 -3.54 -21.67 15.26
CA ALA A 747 -2.86 -22.77 15.94
C ALA A 747 -1.38 -22.90 15.51
N ARG A 748 -0.49 -22.97 16.52
CA ARG A 748 0.96 -23.04 16.28
C ARG A 748 1.49 -24.46 16.09
N ASP A 749 0.80 -25.48 16.59
CA ASP A 749 1.14 -26.89 16.39
C ASP A 749 1.02 -27.27 14.89
N PRO A 750 2.09 -27.81 14.26
CA PRO A 750 2.07 -28.25 12.87
C PRO A 750 0.96 -29.25 12.53
N LYS A 751 0.58 -30.15 13.46
CA LYS A 751 -0.49 -31.13 13.25
C LYS A 751 -1.86 -30.46 13.16
N LEU A 752 -2.13 -29.49 14.02
CA LEU A 752 -3.39 -28.74 14.01
C LEU A 752 -3.49 -27.86 12.77
N ARG A 753 -2.37 -27.26 12.35
CA ARG A 753 -2.28 -26.54 11.08
C ARG A 753 -2.61 -27.43 9.88
N GLN A 754 -2.04 -28.63 9.84
CA GLN A 754 -2.34 -29.59 8.78
C GLN A 754 -3.83 -29.94 8.75
N ARG A 755 -4.46 -30.14 9.91
CA ARG A 755 -5.92 -30.35 10.00
C ARG A 755 -6.71 -29.19 9.39
N THR A 756 -6.27 -27.94 9.56
CA THR A 756 -6.91 -26.78 8.90
C THR A 756 -6.70 -26.79 7.39
N LEU A 757 -5.50 -27.10 6.90
CA LEU A 757 -5.19 -27.22 5.46
C LEU A 757 -6.02 -28.31 4.78
N ASP A 758 -6.17 -29.46 5.45
CA ASP A 758 -6.96 -30.59 4.95
C ASP A 758 -8.45 -30.24 4.79
N MET A 759 -8.96 -29.28 5.58
CA MET A 759 -10.35 -28.83 5.47
C MET A 759 -10.63 -28.05 4.19
N LEU A 760 -9.64 -27.32 3.63
CA LEU A 760 -9.83 -26.35 2.55
C LEU A 760 -10.45 -26.96 1.28
N LEU A 761 -10.11 -28.21 0.95
CA LEU A 761 -10.64 -28.92 -0.22
C LEU A 761 -11.56 -30.10 0.15
N SER A 762 -11.80 -30.34 1.44
CA SER A 762 -12.61 -31.48 1.92
C SER A 762 -14.11 -31.38 1.63
N GLY A 763 -14.61 -30.20 1.26
CA GLY A 763 -16.04 -29.90 1.16
C GLY A 763 -16.73 -29.59 2.51
N LYS A 764 -15.99 -29.64 3.63
CA LYS A 764 -16.49 -29.20 4.95
C LYS A 764 -16.66 -27.69 5.07
N ILE A 765 -15.90 -26.93 4.30
CA ILE A 765 -16.00 -25.47 4.18
C ILE A 765 -16.70 -25.18 2.86
N ARG A 766 -17.69 -24.28 2.86
CA ARG A 766 -18.31 -23.84 1.62
C ARG A 766 -17.26 -23.17 0.74
N ASP A 767 -17.37 -23.37 -0.57
CA ASP A 767 -16.36 -22.95 -1.53
C ASP A 767 -16.11 -21.43 -1.49
N GLN A 768 -17.17 -20.66 -1.24
CA GLN A 768 -17.14 -19.22 -1.08
C GLN A 768 -16.41 -18.72 0.20
N ASP A 769 -16.14 -19.60 1.15
CA ASP A 769 -15.56 -19.30 2.48
C ASP A 769 -14.13 -19.87 2.63
N VAL A 770 -13.59 -20.54 1.60
CA VAL A 770 -12.28 -21.21 1.66
C VAL A 770 -11.12 -20.25 1.97
N TYR A 771 -11.25 -18.98 1.59
CA TYR A 771 -10.24 -17.95 1.84
C TYR A 771 -10.17 -17.52 3.33
N ILE A 772 -11.24 -17.73 4.09
CA ILE A 772 -11.36 -17.31 5.49
C ILE A 772 -10.26 -17.94 6.38
N PRO A 773 -10.12 -19.28 6.45
CA PRO A 773 -9.08 -19.90 7.26
C PRO A 773 -7.68 -19.66 6.70
N ILE A 774 -7.53 -19.53 5.37
CA ILE A 774 -6.25 -19.15 4.72
C ILE A 774 -5.73 -17.84 5.30
N GLY A 775 -6.61 -16.83 5.48
CA GLY A 775 -6.23 -15.56 6.11
C GLY A 775 -5.53 -15.72 7.46
N SER A 776 -6.05 -16.60 8.33
CA SER A 776 -5.50 -16.82 9.67
C SER A 776 -4.20 -17.64 9.69
N LEU A 777 -4.04 -18.58 8.74
CA LEU A 777 -2.82 -19.37 8.55
C LEU A 777 -1.60 -18.49 8.22
N ARG A 778 -1.83 -17.33 7.58
CA ARG A 778 -0.77 -16.37 7.25
C ARG A 778 -0.18 -15.63 8.45
N SER A 779 -0.68 -15.86 9.66
CA SER A 779 -0.25 -15.17 10.88
C SER A 779 1.11 -15.59 11.44
N SER A 780 1.80 -16.54 10.80
CA SER A 780 3.17 -16.96 11.15
C SER A 780 3.93 -17.42 9.92
N LYS A 781 5.26 -17.30 9.98
CA LYS A 781 6.19 -17.87 9.00
C LYS A 781 5.83 -19.30 8.57
N SER A 782 5.74 -20.23 9.52
CA SER A 782 5.47 -21.64 9.21
C SER A 782 4.06 -21.92 8.69
N GLY A 783 3.14 -20.95 8.81
CA GLY A 783 1.82 -21.02 8.18
C GLY A 783 1.80 -20.46 6.76
N ILE A 784 2.58 -19.39 6.50
CA ILE A 784 2.81 -18.86 5.15
C ILE A 784 3.49 -19.91 4.27
N GLU A 785 4.57 -20.52 4.77
CA GLU A 785 5.31 -21.56 4.04
C GLU A 785 4.41 -22.76 3.74
N ALA A 786 3.66 -23.25 4.74
CA ALA A 786 2.76 -24.39 4.56
C ALA A 786 1.60 -24.10 3.58
N LEU A 787 1.09 -22.87 3.52
CA LEU A 787 0.08 -22.46 2.55
C LEU A 787 0.62 -22.44 1.12
N PHE A 788 1.83 -21.90 0.94
CA PHE A 788 2.46 -21.87 -0.37
C PHE A 788 2.74 -23.29 -0.88
N ASP A 789 3.30 -24.15 -0.03
CA ASP A 789 3.53 -25.57 -0.33
C ASP A 789 2.22 -26.31 -0.66
N TRP A 790 1.16 -26.07 0.13
CA TRP A 790 -0.16 -26.63 -0.12
C TRP A 790 -0.71 -26.22 -1.49
N MET A 791 -0.63 -24.94 -1.84
CA MET A 791 -1.08 -24.42 -3.14
C MET A 791 -0.29 -25.08 -4.27
N GLN A 792 1.03 -25.17 -4.15
CA GLN A 792 1.87 -25.79 -5.18
C GLN A 792 1.55 -27.28 -5.36
N THR A 793 1.35 -28.00 -4.26
CA THR A 793 1.12 -29.44 -4.26
C THR A 793 -0.29 -29.81 -4.71
N ARG A 794 -1.29 -28.98 -4.42
CA ARG A 794 -2.72 -29.23 -4.72
C ARG A 794 -3.25 -28.40 -5.89
N TRP A 795 -2.37 -27.75 -6.66
CA TRP A 795 -2.76 -26.79 -7.70
C TRP A 795 -3.82 -27.30 -8.67
N ASP A 796 -3.65 -28.52 -9.20
CA ASP A 796 -4.57 -29.04 -10.22
C ASP A 796 -5.98 -29.24 -9.64
N GLU A 797 -6.08 -29.64 -8.36
CA GLU A 797 -7.35 -29.79 -7.65
C GLU A 797 -7.96 -28.42 -7.31
N ILE A 798 -7.14 -27.45 -6.89
CA ILE A 798 -7.55 -26.06 -6.65
C ILE A 798 -8.10 -25.44 -7.94
N TYR A 799 -7.37 -25.54 -9.06
CA TYR A 799 -7.74 -24.93 -10.33
C TYR A 799 -8.94 -25.62 -10.99
N THR A 800 -9.12 -26.93 -10.77
CA THR A 800 -10.33 -27.65 -11.19
C THR A 800 -11.56 -27.14 -10.43
N LYS A 801 -11.42 -26.91 -9.12
CA LYS A 801 -12.50 -26.44 -8.26
C LYS A 801 -12.81 -24.95 -8.44
N PHE A 802 -11.77 -24.14 -8.64
CA PHE A 802 -11.83 -22.71 -8.85
C PHE A 802 -11.14 -22.35 -10.17
N PRO A 803 -11.82 -22.55 -11.32
CA PRO A 803 -11.26 -22.24 -12.63
C PRO A 803 -11.14 -20.73 -12.85
N ALA A 804 -10.53 -20.32 -13.96
CA ALA A 804 -10.29 -18.92 -14.32
C ALA A 804 -11.52 -17.99 -14.23
N GLN A 805 -12.72 -18.52 -14.44
CA GLN A 805 -13.97 -17.75 -14.35
C GLN A 805 -14.42 -17.49 -12.91
N SER A 806 -13.91 -18.25 -11.93
CA SER A 806 -14.20 -18.05 -10.52
C SER A 806 -13.36 -16.92 -9.95
N SER A 807 -13.98 -15.90 -9.35
CA SER A 807 -13.27 -14.83 -8.64
C SER A 807 -12.42 -15.34 -7.45
N MET A 808 -12.69 -16.56 -6.97
CA MET A 808 -11.96 -17.16 -5.84
C MET A 808 -10.51 -17.53 -6.18
N ILE A 809 -10.18 -17.86 -7.44
CA ILE A 809 -8.82 -18.29 -7.80
C ILE A 809 -7.80 -17.17 -7.58
N GLY A 810 -8.14 -15.93 -7.96
CA GLY A 810 -7.31 -14.75 -7.72
C GLY A 810 -7.09 -14.53 -6.22
N SER A 811 -8.14 -14.70 -5.40
CA SER A 811 -8.03 -14.63 -3.94
C SER A 811 -7.07 -15.69 -3.40
N ILE A 812 -7.23 -16.97 -3.75
CA ILE A 812 -6.35 -18.05 -3.29
C ILE A 812 -4.89 -17.76 -3.67
N VAL A 813 -4.62 -17.39 -4.92
CA VAL A 813 -3.27 -17.04 -5.38
C VAL A 813 -2.70 -15.88 -4.56
N SER A 814 -3.47 -14.81 -4.38
CA SER A 814 -3.07 -13.64 -3.60
C SER A 814 -2.74 -14.00 -2.14
N TYR A 815 -3.64 -14.72 -1.46
CA TYR A 815 -3.45 -15.10 -0.06
C TYR A 815 -2.25 -16.04 0.14
N CYS A 816 -2.04 -17.01 -0.76
CA CYS A 816 -0.95 -17.98 -0.65
C CYS A 816 0.43 -17.42 -1.02
N THR A 817 0.51 -16.32 -1.78
CA THR A 817 1.78 -15.77 -2.28
C THR A 817 2.16 -14.45 -1.63
N SER A 818 1.23 -13.53 -1.40
CA SER A 818 1.53 -12.18 -0.88
C SER A 818 2.12 -12.18 0.54
N GLY A 819 2.07 -13.31 1.27
CA GLY A 819 2.72 -13.48 2.57
C GLY A 819 4.25 -13.60 2.50
N LEU A 820 4.81 -14.02 1.37
CA LEU A 820 6.24 -14.33 1.19
C LEU A 820 7.11 -13.06 1.26
N THR A 821 8.36 -13.16 1.72
CA THR A 821 9.22 -12.00 2.02
C THR A 821 10.66 -12.14 1.56
N LYS A 822 11.06 -13.28 0.98
CA LYS A 822 12.43 -13.56 0.54
C LYS A 822 12.58 -13.64 -0.98
N GLN A 823 13.80 -13.36 -1.47
CA GLN A 823 14.11 -13.47 -2.89
C GLN A 823 13.97 -14.92 -3.39
N GLU A 824 14.40 -15.92 -2.60
CA GLU A 824 14.26 -17.32 -2.99
C GLU A 824 12.79 -17.75 -3.12
N GLN A 825 11.91 -17.20 -2.28
CA GLN A 825 10.47 -17.44 -2.36
C GLN A 825 9.87 -16.78 -3.61
N LEU A 826 10.31 -15.57 -3.95
CA LEU A 826 9.90 -14.89 -5.18
C LEU A 826 10.30 -15.69 -6.43
N ASP A 827 11.53 -16.20 -6.46
CA ASP A 827 12.02 -17.04 -7.55
C ASP A 827 11.21 -18.34 -7.68
N GLN A 828 10.75 -18.91 -6.55
CA GLN A 828 9.85 -20.07 -6.54
C GLN A 828 8.46 -19.75 -7.09
N VAL A 829 7.90 -18.58 -6.76
CA VAL A 829 6.62 -18.10 -7.33
C VAL A 829 6.75 -17.98 -8.85
N ASP A 830 7.79 -17.29 -9.33
CA ASP A 830 8.03 -17.09 -10.76
C ASP A 830 8.20 -18.43 -11.48
N LYS A 831 9.00 -19.34 -10.92
CA LYS A 831 9.21 -20.69 -11.47
C LYS A 831 7.91 -21.50 -11.53
N PHE A 832 7.10 -21.46 -10.47
CA PHE A 832 5.88 -22.23 -10.37
C PHE A 832 4.84 -21.79 -11.41
N PHE A 833 4.67 -20.47 -11.59
CA PHE A 833 3.68 -19.92 -12.52
C PHE A 833 4.21 -19.72 -13.95
N ALA A 834 5.50 -19.93 -14.24
CA ALA A 834 6.09 -19.72 -15.57
C ALA A 834 5.36 -20.47 -16.70
N ALA A 835 4.90 -21.70 -16.44
CA ALA A 835 4.27 -22.57 -17.43
C ALA A 835 2.75 -22.74 -17.24
N LYS A 836 2.13 -22.01 -16.31
CA LYS A 836 0.69 -22.12 -15.98
C LYS A 836 -0.14 -21.15 -16.82
N ASP A 837 -1.38 -21.52 -17.15
CA ASP A 837 -2.37 -20.57 -17.69
C ASP A 837 -2.81 -19.63 -16.56
N LYS A 838 -2.54 -18.34 -16.73
CA LYS A 838 -2.73 -17.30 -15.70
C LYS A 838 -4.08 -16.59 -15.76
N LYS A 839 -4.95 -16.98 -16.70
CA LYS A 839 -6.29 -16.39 -16.85
C LYS A 839 -7.05 -16.38 -15.52
N GLY A 840 -7.65 -15.23 -15.20
CA GLY A 840 -8.45 -15.03 -13.98
C GLY A 840 -7.64 -14.67 -12.73
N TYR A 841 -6.30 -14.66 -12.80
CA TYR A 841 -5.45 -14.29 -11.66
C TYR A 841 -4.16 -13.56 -12.06
N VAL A 842 -4.09 -13.00 -13.28
CA VAL A 842 -2.90 -12.27 -13.76
C VAL A 842 -2.59 -11.08 -12.84
N ARG A 843 -3.62 -10.28 -12.53
CA ARG A 843 -3.49 -9.13 -11.63
C ARG A 843 -3.12 -9.56 -10.22
N ALA A 844 -3.85 -10.52 -9.65
CA ALA A 844 -3.61 -11.01 -8.30
C ALA A 844 -2.16 -11.51 -8.10
N LEU A 845 -1.63 -12.26 -9.07
CA LEU A 845 -0.23 -12.73 -9.04
C LEU A 845 0.75 -11.55 -9.13
N SER A 846 0.50 -10.60 -10.03
CA SER A 846 1.38 -9.43 -10.22
C SER A 846 1.41 -8.53 -8.98
N GLN A 847 0.26 -8.31 -8.34
CA GLN A 847 0.13 -7.55 -7.09
C GLN A 847 0.85 -8.23 -5.92
N SER A 848 0.73 -9.56 -5.82
CA SER A 848 1.52 -10.35 -4.87
C SER A 848 3.03 -10.18 -5.10
N THR A 849 3.47 -10.29 -6.35
CA THR A 849 4.88 -10.11 -6.74
C THR A 849 5.41 -8.73 -6.37
N ASP A 850 4.66 -7.66 -6.63
CA ASP A 850 5.03 -6.29 -6.23
C ASP A 850 5.12 -6.16 -4.70
N SER A 851 4.18 -6.77 -3.98
CA SER A 851 4.18 -6.78 -2.51
C SER A 851 5.36 -7.55 -1.92
N ILE A 852 5.76 -8.67 -2.51
CA ILE A 852 6.95 -9.45 -2.09
C ILE A 852 8.21 -8.61 -2.32
N LYS A 853 8.36 -7.99 -3.51
CA LYS A 853 9.50 -7.11 -3.83
C LYS A 853 9.62 -5.95 -2.87
N ALA A 854 8.52 -5.28 -2.55
CA ALA A 854 8.51 -4.17 -1.60
C ALA A 854 9.02 -4.62 -0.22
N LYS A 855 8.62 -5.80 0.27
CA LYS A 855 9.10 -6.34 1.56
C LYS A 855 10.58 -6.72 1.53
N ILE A 856 11.06 -7.31 0.44
CA ILE A 856 12.50 -7.62 0.25
C ILE A 856 13.33 -6.34 0.34
N THR A 857 12.97 -5.31 -0.43
CA THR A 857 13.70 -4.03 -0.44
C THR A 857 13.59 -3.31 0.91
N TRP A 858 12.41 -3.32 1.53
CA TRP A 858 12.18 -2.66 2.81
C TRP A 858 13.00 -3.28 3.94
N THR A 859 12.95 -4.61 4.09
CA THR A 859 13.69 -5.32 5.14
C THR A 859 15.19 -5.19 4.96
N ALA A 860 15.70 -5.32 3.72
CA ALA A 860 17.12 -5.13 3.43
C ALA A 860 17.62 -3.72 3.82
N ARG A 861 16.77 -2.69 3.69
CA ARG A 861 17.13 -1.30 3.96
C ARG A 861 17.05 -0.92 5.44
N ASP A 862 16.04 -1.40 6.17
CA ASP A 862 15.66 -0.84 7.47
C ASP A 862 15.87 -1.79 8.67
N THR A 863 16.37 -3.02 8.49
CA THR A 863 16.56 -3.98 9.59
C THR A 863 17.43 -3.41 10.73
N GLU A 864 18.54 -2.75 10.41
CA GLU A 864 19.42 -2.18 11.44
C GLU A 864 18.83 -0.92 12.10
N ASP A 865 18.06 -0.12 11.37
CA ASP A 865 17.30 1.00 11.93
C ASP A 865 16.30 0.49 12.98
N LEU A 866 15.60 -0.59 12.65
CA LEU A 866 14.59 -1.19 13.50
C LEU A 866 15.20 -1.87 14.75
N ARG A 867 16.28 -2.64 14.59
CA ARG A 867 17.01 -3.24 15.73
C ARG A 867 17.52 -2.17 16.70
N LYS A 868 18.03 -1.05 16.16
CA LYS A 868 18.47 0.08 16.98
C LYS A 868 17.32 0.72 17.76
N PHE A 869 16.16 0.90 17.11
CA PHE A 869 14.97 1.46 17.76
C PHE A 869 14.40 0.53 18.85
N LEU A 870 14.43 -0.79 18.63
CA LEU A 870 13.81 -1.79 19.51
C LEU A 870 14.75 -2.37 20.60
N GLY A 871 16.04 -2.01 20.61
CA GLY A 871 16.99 -2.47 21.62
C GLY A 871 16.58 -2.10 23.06
N PRO A 872 17.09 -2.80 24.09
CA PRO A 872 16.66 -2.60 25.48
C PRO A 872 16.78 -1.15 25.95
N SER A 873 15.69 -0.65 26.51
CA SER A 873 15.57 0.65 27.16
C SER A 873 16.52 0.77 28.35
N ASN A 874 17.78 1.13 28.10
CA ASN A 874 18.41 2.03 29.03
C ASN A 874 17.74 3.39 28.84
N CYS A 875 17.21 3.92 29.94
CA CYS A 875 16.91 5.33 30.10
C CYS A 875 18.05 6.15 29.48
N PHE A 876 17.84 6.70 28.29
CA PHE A 876 18.71 7.75 27.80
C PHE A 876 18.13 9.08 28.31
N ILE A 877 18.47 9.41 29.57
CA ILE A 877 19.20 10.68 29.73
C ILE A 877 20.34 10.55 28.72
N PRO A 878 20.50 11.42 27.72
CA PRO A 878 21.46 11.21 26.65
C PRO A 878 22.88 11.12 27.21
N THR A 879 23.32 9.92 27.58
CA THR A 879 24.72 9.58 27.82
C THR A 879 25.32 9.16 26.50
N MET A 880 25.61 10.20 25.72
CA MET A 880 26.76 10.33 24.83
C MET A 880 27.05 9.09 23.97
N ALA A 881 26.31 8.94 22.87
CA ALA A 881 26.87 8.24 21.72
C ALA A 881 28.14 9.00 21.31
N ALA A 882 29.28 8.30 21.24
CA ALA A 882 30.48 8.86 20.67
C ALA A 882 30.17 9.38 19.25
N PRO A 883 30.68 10.57 18.86
CA PRO A 883 30.41 11.15 17.56
C PRO A 883 30.76 10.16 16.45
N ARG A 884 29.83 9.97 15.51
CA ARG A 884 29.99 9.05 14.39
C ARG A 884 31.25 9.42 13.59
N LEU A 885 32.18 8.46 13.44
CA LEU A 885 33.32 8.60 12.53
C LEU A 885 32.83 8.40 11.09
N ALA A 886 33.01 9.40 10.24
CA ALA A 886 32.59 9.41 8.84
C ALA A 886 33.75 9.87 7.93
N SER A 887 33.56 9.77 6.62
CA SER A 887 34.52 10.37 5.66
C SER A 887 34.48 11.90 5.72
N SER A 888 35.59 12.55 5.38
CA SER A 888 35.69 14.02 5.36
C SER A 888 34.63 14.70 4.48
N TRP A 889 34.20 14.04 3.38
CA TRP A 889 33.11 14.52 2.53
C TRP A 889 31.74 14.41 3.21
N GLN A 890 31.44 13.31 3.92
CA GLN A 890 30.20 13.16 4.67
C GLN A 890 30.10 14.20 5.79
N VAL A 891 31.20 14.48 6.49
CA VAL A 891 31.25 15.54 7.51
C VAL A 891 30.98 16.91 6.88
N ARG A 892 31.54 17.21 5.70
CA ARG A 892 31.25 18.46 4.99
C ARG A 892 29.81 18.53 4.47
N ALA A 893 29.24 17.42 3.99
CA ALA A 893 27.85 17.38 3.55
C ALA A 893 26.89 17.64 4.72
N GLU A 894 27.17 17.06 5.88
CA GLU A 894 26.43 17.30 7.13
C GLU A 894 26.54 18.75 7.62
N ALA A 895 27.71 19.38 7.42
CA ALA A 895 27.90 20.79 7.73
C ALA A 895 27.04 21.73 6.86
N GLY A 896 26.63 21.26 5.67
CA GLY A 896 25.99 22.08 4.64
C GLY A 896 26.94 23.12 4.03
N GLU A 897 26.39 23.97 3.18
CA GLU A 897 27.14 25.08 2.56
C GLU A 897 27.44 26.17 3.61
N PRO A 898 28.70 26.67 3.70
CA PRO A 898 29.07 27.62 4.73
C PRO A 898 28.68 29.05 4.38
N PHE A 899 28.03 29.76 5.33
CA PHE A 899 27.65 31.17 5.16
C PHE A 899 28.80 32.15 5.43
N ALA A 900 29.69 31.82 6.37
CA ALA A 900 30.87 32.60 6.73
C ALA A 900 32.01 31.68 7.18
N VAL A 901 33.24 31.94 6.73
CA VAL A 901 34.39 31.04 6.94
C VAL A 901 35.64 31.80 7.38
N ILE A 902 36.33 31.29 8.39
CA ILE A 902 37.64 31.78 8.85
C ILE A 902 38.68 30.71 8.57
N ARG A 903 39.80 31.09 7.93
CA ARG A 903 40.89 30.18 7.57
C ARG A 903 42.24 30.71 8.02
N VAL A 904 43.00 29.88 8.72
CA VAL A 904 44.45 30.03 8.92
C VAL A 904 45.12 28.92 8.11
N ARG A 905 45.99 29.28 7.17
CA ARG A 905 46.62 28.31 6.26
C ARG A 905 48.14 28.29 6.45
N ASP A 906 48.71 27.10 6.39
CA ASP A 906 50.15 26.82 6.35
C ASP A 906 50.99 27.55 7.41
N LEU A 907 50.49 27.62 8.65
CA LEU A 907 51.23 28.23 9.75
C LEU A 907 52.48 27.40 10.05
N GLN A 908 53.67 27.98 9.83
CA GLN A 908 54.94 27.29 9.91
C GLN A 908 55.48 27.27 11.35
N GLY A 909 55.99 26.12 11.78
CA GLY A 909 56.66 25.95 13.06
C GLY A 909 57.57 24.72 13.07
N THR A 910 57.99 24.31 14.27
CA THR A 910 58.67 23.03 14.50
C THR A 910 57.87 22.19 15.48
N ILE A 911 57.87 20.87 15.29
CA ILE A 911 57.23 19.91 16.19
C ILE A 911 58.15 18.72 16.46
N GLN A 912 58.13 18.23 17.70
CA GLN A 912 58.73 16.97 18.15
C GLN A 912 57.61 15.93 18.35
N ALA A 913 57.00 15.52 17.24
CA ALA A 913 55.98 14.48 17.20
C ALA A 913 56.00 13.79 15.82
N GLY A 914 55.49 12.57 15.77
CA GLY A 914 55.55 11.73 14.58
C GLY A 914 56.92 11.11 14.33
N THR A 915 56.97 10.14 13.42
CA THR A 915 58.20 9.65 12.77
C THR A 915 58.58 10.53 11.58
N ASP A 916 59.88 10.75 11.39
CA ASP A 916 60.40 11.34 10.14
C ASP A 916 60.51 10.30 9.02
N ALA A 917 60.85 10.72 7.80
CA ALA A 917 60.95 9.85 6.63
C ALA A 917 61.94 8.68 6.76
N TRP A 918 62.83 8.70 7.76
CA TRP A 918 63.78 7.62 8.04
C TRP A 918 63.33 6.72 9.20
N GLY A 919 62.09 6.87 9.66
CA GLY A 919 61.53 6.13 10.79
C GLY A 919 62.10 6.56 12.14
N ARG A 920 62.77 7.73 12.23
CA ARG A 920 63.33 8.21 13.50
C ARG A 920 62.25 8.94 14.28
N GLU A 921 62.05 8.51 15.50
CA GLU A 921 61.09 9.07 16.43
C GLU A 921 61.64 10.33 17.13
N ASN A 922 60.74 11.23 17.56
CA ASN A 922 61.04 12.36 18.44
C ASN A 922 62.09 13.35 17.91
N LYS A 923 62.28 13.43 16.59
CA LYS A 923 63.12 14.47 15.96
C LYS A 923 62.33 15.76 15.81
N SER A 924 62.95 16.89 16.16
CA SER A 924 62.39 18.20 15.84
C SER A 924 62.37 18.37 14.32
N GLN A 925 61.18 18.54 13.75
CA GLN A 925 60.98 18.68 12.32
C GLN A 925 60.04 19.86 11.98
N PRO A 926 60.17 20.45 10.79
CA PRO A 926 59.23 21.48 10.33
C PRO A 926 57.80 20.94 10.29
N VAL A 927 56.83 21.77 10.66
CA VAL A 927 55.40 21.47 10.58
C VAL A 927 54.66 22.66 9.96
N ARG A 928 53.61 22.37 9.20
CA ARG A 928 52.62 23.34 8.74
C ARG A 928 51.26 22.98 9.34
N VAL A 929 50.58 23.93 9.95
CA VAL A 929 49.25 23.73 10.53
C VAL A 929 48.24 24.65 9.86
N SER A 930 47.12 24.10 9.42
CA SER A 930 45.99 24.86 8.87
C SER A 930 44.72 24.57 9.67
N ALA A 931 43.89 25.59 9.89
CA ALA A 931 42.58 25.47 10.52
C ALA A 931 41.53 26.23 9.72
N GLU A 932 40.34 25.64 9.57
CA GLU A 932 39.16 26.22 8.94
C GLU A 932 37.98 26.13 9.91
N LEU A 933 37.30 27.25 10.15
CA LEU A 933 36.06 27.33 10.91
C LEU A 933 34.96 27.84 9.97
N SER A 934 33.86 27.11 9.82
CA SER A 934 32.62 27.63 9.25
C SER A 934 31.68 28.02 10.38
N MET A 935 31.19 29.25 10.33
CA MET A 935 30.38 29.83 11.40
C MET A 935 28.92 29.39 11.28
N ALA A 936 28.22 29.34 12.42
CA ALA A 936 26.79 29.06 12.49
C ALA A 936 25.92 30.24 12.03
N SER A 937 26.49 31.45 11.93
CA SER A 937 25.82 32.67 11.47
C SER A 937 26.80 33.60 10.72
N PRO A 938 26.32 34.55 9.91
CA PRO A 938 27.15 35.59 9.30
C PRO A 938 27.82 36.52 10.32
N PHE A 939 28.77 37.35 9.87
CA PHE A 939 29.52 38.30 10.72
C PHE A 939 28.78 39.63 10.97
N ASP A 940 27.50 39.57 11.34
CA ASP A 940 26.62 40.73 11.35
C ASP A 940 27.06 41.82 12.35
N ALA A 941 27.43 41.46 13.59
CA ALA A 941 27.87 42.43 14.59
C ALA A 941 29.29 42.96 14.33
N ALA A 942 30.16 42.14 13.74
CA ALA A 942 31.49 42.58 13.30
C ALA A 942 31.37 43.62 12.18
N SER A 943 30.48 43.38 11.22
CA SER A 943 30.25 44.27 10.08
C SER A 943 29.69 45.64 10.50
N ALA A 944 29.02 45.71 11.65
CA ALA A 944 28.41 46.94 12.16
C ALA A 944 29.35 47.84 12.96
N SER A 945 30.53 47.36 13.40
CA SER A 945 31.31 48.06 14.43
C SER A 945 32.81 48.28 14.14
N ASP A 946 33.34 47.88 12.98
CA ASP A 946 34.77 47.98 12.58
C ASP A 946 35.76 47.45 13.64
N ARG A 947 35.28 46.62 14.57
CA ARG A 947 36.02 46.04 15.69
C ARG A 947 35.75 44.54 15.75
N VAL A 948 36.65 43.81 16.41
CA VAL A 948 36.43 42.40 16.73
C VAL A 948 35.27 42.31 17.71
N SER A 949 34.19 41.67 17.30
CA SER A 949 32.95 41.45 18.05
C SER A 949 32.85 39.99 18.53
N ASP A 950 31.80 39.72 19.31
CA ASP A 950 31.60 38.41 19.94
C ASP A 950 30.98 37.36 19.01
N ASP A 951 30.46 37.74 17.85
CA ASP A 951 29.89 36.84 16.81
C ASP A 951 30.95 36.25 15.86
N THR A 952 32.24 36.58 16.04
CA THR A 952 33.33 36.09 15.17
C THR A 952 34.50 35.50 15.97
N VAL A 953 35.44 34.85 15.28
CA VAL A 953 36.70 34.35 15.84
C VAL A 953 37.86 35.06 15.13
N HIS A 954 38.66 35.83 15.87
CA HIS A 954 39.76 36.58 15.25
C HIS A 954 40.87 35.64 14.76
N TYR A 955 41.10 35.60 13.44
CA TYR A 955 42.08 34.71 12.80
C TYR A 955 43.50 34.83 13.38
N GLY A 956 43.91 36.04 13.79
CA GLY A 956 45.23 36.25 14.43
C GLY A 956 45.34 35.67 15.84
N LEU A 957 44.23 35.56 16.58
CA LEU A 957 44.22 34.89 17.89
C LEU A 957 44.20 33.37 17.72
N LEU A 958 43.44 32.89 16.74
CA LEU A 958 43.44 31.48 16.34
C LEU A 958 44.86 31.02 15.94
N ALA A 959 45.58 31.80 15.12
CA ALA A 959 46.97 31.50 14.76
C ALA A 959 47.91 31.47 15.98
N LYS A 960 47.77 32.41 16.93
CA LYS A 960 48.56 32.40 18.18
C LYS A 960 48.26 31.17 19.04
N ALA A 961 47.00 30.76 19.14
CA ALA A 961 46.61 29.56 19.89
C ALA A 961 47.25 28.29 19.29
N ILE A 962 47.24 28.16 17.96
CA ILE A 962 47.91 27.05 17.26
C ILE A 962 49.42 27.03 17.55
N LEU A 963 50.12 28.17 17.43
CA LEU A 963 51.55 28.25 17.73
C LEU A 963 51.88 27.92 19.19
N SER A 964 51.02 28.36 20.12
CA SER A 964 51.16 28.04 21.54
C SER A 964 51.04 26.54 21.80
N SER A 965 50.09 25.86 21.14
CA SER A 965 49.92 24.41 21.24
C SER A 965 51.15 23.65 20.73
N LEU A 966 51.73 24.05 19.60
CA LEU A 966 53.00 23.49 19.09
C LEU A 966 54.14 23.63 20.12
N GLY A 967 54.23 24.79 20.78
CA GLY A 967 55.18 25.00 21.87
C GLY A 967 54.95 24.08 23.07
N GLY A 968 53.69 23.82 23.42
CA GLY A 968 53.29 22.89 24.49
C GLY A 968 53.68 21.45 24.19
N ILE A 969 53.42 20.98 22.96
CA ILE A 969 53.80 19.64 22.50
C ILE A 969 55.32 19.44 22.56
N ASN A 970 56.09 20.42 22.06
CA ASN A 970 57.56 20.38 22.12
C ASN A 970 58.10 20.33 23.56
N LYS A 971 57.47 21.05 24.50
CA LYS A 971 57.85 20.98 25.92
C LYS A 971 57.53 19.62 26.52
N LYS A 972 56.34 19.06 26.25
CA LYS A 972 55.95 17.71 26.72
C LYS A 972 56.96 16.65 26.26
N ALA A 973 57.38 16.72 25.00
CA ALA A 973 58.41 15.81 24.44
C ALA A 973 59.78 15.92 25.15
N GLN A 974 60.12 17.10 25.70
CA GLN A 974 61.39 17.36 26.39
C GLN A 974 61.36 17.02 27.89
N SER A 975 60.19 17.09 28.53
CA SER A 975 60.03 16.86 29.98
C SER A 975 59.95 15.39 30.40
N ALA A 976 59.81 14.45 29.46
CA ALA A 976 59.80 13.03 29.77
C ALA A 976 61.24 12.52 29.95
N GLY A 977 61.61 12.08 31.16
CA GLY A 977 62.94 11.56 31.51
C GLY A 977 63.42 10.31 30.73
N LYS A 978 62.58 9.82 29.81
CA LYS A 978 62.92 9.08 28.58
C LYS A 978 62.04 9.71 27.49
N PRO A 979 62.51 9.92 26.24
CA PRO A 979 61.68 10.56 25.20
C PRO A 979 60.34 9.83 25.08
N SER A 980 59.26 10.45 25.57
CA SER A 980 57.91 9.91 25.38
C SER A 980 57.60 10.06 23.90
N HIS A 981 57.44 8.94 23.21
CA HIS A 981 57.06 8.92 21.80
C HIS A 981 55.68 9.58 21.63
N ILE A 982 55.65 10.80 21.08
CA ILE A 982 54.41 11.50 20.74
C ILE A 982 54.10 11.20 19.27
N ARG A 983 53.01 10.48 19.00
CA ARG A 983 52.58 10.16 17.63
C ARG A 983 51.99 11.38 16.95
N LEU A 984 51.91 11.36 15.62
CA LEU A 984 51.28 12.44 14.87
C LEU A 984 49.81 12.63 15.26
N ARG A 985 49.07 11.54 15.51
CA ARG A 985 47.69 11.58 16.01
C ARG A 985 47.58 12.29 17.35
N ASP A 986 48.50 12.01 18.28
CA ASP A 986 48.49 12.61 19.62
C ASP A 986 48.72 14.12 19.54
N ALA A 987 49.62 14.56 18.65
CA ALA A 987 49.84 15.97 18.36
C ALA A 987 48.59 16.66 17.77
N VAL A 988 47.90 16.02 16.81
CA VAL A 988 46.62 16.53 16.27
C VAL A 988 45.57 16.62 17.37
N GLY A 989 45.46 15.58 18.21
CA GLY A 989 44.52 15.55 19.32
C GLY A 989 44.80 16.64 20.37
N GLN A 990 46.07 16.91 20.68
CA GLN A 990 46.44 17.98 21.59
C GLN A 990 46.12 19.37 21.00
N ILE A 991 46.43 19.62 19.73
CA ILE A 991 46.06 20.90 19.08
C ILE A 991 44.55 21.06 19.04
N TRP A 992 43.81 19.99 18.73
CA TRP A 992 42.35 20.00 18.75
C TRP A 992 41.80 20.31 20.14
N ALA A 993 42.34 19.70 21.19
CA ALA A 993 41.95 19.95 22.58
C ALA A 993 42.32 21.37 23.04
N ASP A 994 43.51 21.86 22.70
CA ASP A 994 43.92 23.23 23.04
C ASP A 994 43.06 24.29 22.34
N LEU A 995 42.53 23.96 21.17
CA LEU A 995 41.62 24.83 20.43
C LEU A 995 40.18 24.71 20.93
N THR A 996 39.66 23.52 21.17
CA THR A 996 38.21 23.31 21.40
C THR A 996 37.84 23.03 22.85
N GLY A 997 38.79 22.57 23.67
CA GLY A 997 38.52 21.97 24.98
C GLY A 997 37.94 20.55 24.91
N LEU A 998 37.88 19.97 23.71
CA LEU A 998 37.35 18.63 23.45
C LEU A 998 38.46 17.69 22.98
N SER A 999 38.36 16.40 23.29
CA SER A 999 39.13 15.37 22.61
C SER A 999 38.63 15.20 21.17
N LEU A 1000 39.40 14.49 20.34
CA LEU A 1000 38.96 14.14 18.98
C LEU A 1000 37.67 13.31 18.96
N ASP A 1001 37.37 12.59 20.06
CA ASP A 1001 36.14 11.83 20.26
C ASP A 1001 35.00 12.68 20.86
N GLY A 1002 35.16 14.00 20.95
CA GLY A 1002 34.09 14.92 21.37
C GLY A 1002 33.81 14.93 22.87
N GLN A 1003 34.71 14.41 23.70
CA GLN A 1003 34.61 14.49 25.17
C GLN A 1003 35.37 15.70 25.70
N TYR A 1004 34.83 16.39 26.72
CA TYR A 1004 35.55 17.50 27.35
C TYR A 1004 36.82 17.03 28.05
N VAL A 1005 37.94 17.71 27.78
CA VAL A 1005 39.22 17.44 28.46
C VAL A 1005 39.22 18.15 29.83
N PRO A 1006 39.54 17.46 30.95
CA PRO A 1006 39.61 18.06 32.28
C PRO A 1006 40.62 19.22 32.36
N ALA A 1007 40.28 20.27 33.12
CA ALA A 1007 41.06 21.51 33.20
C ALA A 1007 42.50 21.34 33.76
N GLU A 1008 42.80 20.23 34.45
CA GLU A 1008 44.12 19.96 35.02
C GLU A 1008 45.20 19.63 33.97
N GLU A 1009 44.82 19.32 32.72
CA GLU A 1009 45.76 19.13 31.60
C GLU A 1009 46.02 20.40 30.77
N GLY A 1010 45.70 21.59 31.31
CA GLY A 1010 46.35 22.84 30.91
C GLY A 1010 45.97 23.40 29.54
N SER A 1011 44.68 23.59 29.26
CA SER A 1011 44.11 24.85 28.74
C SER A 1011 42.59 24.68 28.63
N VAL A 1012 41.82 25.72 28.90
CA VAL A 1012 40.34 25.67 28.87
C VAL A 1012 39.82 25.48 27.42
N GLY A 1013 40.68 25.46 26.39
CA GLY A 1013 40.29 25.44 24.97
C GLY A 1013 40.03 26.86 24.45
N PHE A 1014 40.80 27.33 23.46
CA PHE A 1014 40.70 28.70 22.93
C PHE A 1014 39.28 29.09 22.46
N LEU A 1015 38.54 28.14 21.90
CA LEU A 1015 37.20 28.29 21.35
C LEU A 1015 36.11 27.85 22.32
N ARG A 1016 36.41 27.38 23.53
CA ARG A 1016 35.41 26.70 24.38
C ARG A 1016 34.14 27.51 24.59
N ASP A 1017 34.29 28.78 24.94
CA ASP A 1017 33.15 29.70 25.17
C ASP A 1017 32.52 30.23 23.86
N ARG A 1018 33.10 29.89 22.71
CA ARG A 1018 32.69 30.28 21.35
C ARG A 1018 32.32 29.09 20.47
N LEU A 1019 32.28 27.86 21.02
CA LEU A 1019 31.99 26.65 20.24
C LEU A 1019 30.61 26.70 19.59
N SER A 1020 29.63 27.34 20.25
CA SER A 1020 28.27 27.54 19.72
C SER A 1020 28.23 28.41 18.46
N LEU A 1021 29.28 29.20 18.19
CA LEU A 1021 29.39 30.03 16.99
C LEU A 1021 29.96 29.25 15.80
N VAL A 1022 30.55 28.08 16.02
CA VAL A 1022 31.23 27.29 14.99
C VAL A 1022 30.32 26.13 14.61
N ARG A 1023 29.95 26.03 13.33
CA ARG A 1023 29.17 24.93 12.75
C ARG A 1023 30.06 23.78 12.29
N PHE A 1024 31.22 24.09 11.71
CA PHE A 1024 32.17 23.10 11.22
C PHE A 1024 33.59 23.55 11.48
N MET A 1025 34.44 22.62 11.90
CA MET A 1025 35.87 22.85 12.10
C MET A 1025 36.68 21.79 11.37
N ASN A 1026 37.75 22.21 10.71
CA ASN A 1026 38.76 21.33 10.13
C ASN A 1026 40.16 21.78 10.55
N LEU A 1027 40.95 20.86 11.09
CA LEU A 1027 42.35 21.04 11.47
C LEU A 1027 43.21 20.11 10.63
N ASN A 1028 44.25 20.63 9.98
CA ASN A 1028 45.18 19.85 9.18
C ASN A 1028 46.62 20.10 9.64
N VAL A 1029 47.33 19.04 10.03
CA VAL A 1029 48.73 19.09 10.46
C VAL A 1029 49.58 18.37 9.43
N THR A 1030 50.52 19.07 8.82
CA THR A 1030 51.35 18.60 7.70
C THR A 1030 52.82 18.60 8.11
N LEU A 1031 53.50 17.45 7.95
CA LEU A 1031 54.92 17.23 8.17
C LEU A 1031 55.66 17.09 6.82
N PRO A 1032 56.39 18.12 6.34
CA PRO A 1032 57.11 18.04 5.07
C PRO A 1032 58.27 17.04 5.06
N LYS A 1033 58.83 16.68 6.23
CA LYS A 1033 59.97 15.75 6.35
C LYS A 1033 59.58 14.33 6.75
N ALA A 1034 58.30 14.02 6.78
CA ALA A 1034 57.78 12.70 7.13
C ALA A 1034 57.63 11.76 5.91
N SER A 1035 57.77 12.28 4.69
CA SER A 1035 57.68 11.51 3.45
C SER A 1035 59.07 11.31 2.84
N LEU A 1036 59.33 10.13 2.27
CA LEU A 1036 60.61 9.76 1.66
C LEU A 1036 60.70 10.23 0.20
N LEU A 1037 59.63 9.98 -0.57
CA LEU A 1037 59.52 10.31 -2.00
C LEU A 1037 58.41 11.32 -2.30
N GLY A 1038 57.62 11.71 -1.30
CA GLY A 1038 56.59 12.74 -1.40
C GLY A 1038 57.01 14.11 -0.87
N SER A 1039 56.12 15.07 -1.06
CA SER A 1039 56.31 16.45 -0.61
C SER A 1039 55.94 16.67 0.87
N ALA A 1040 55.04 15.85 1.42
CA ALA A 1040 54.65 15.87 2.83
C ALA A 1040 53.74 14.70 3.23
N ILE A 1041 53.58 14.48 4.53
CA ILE A 1041 52.48 13.70 5.12
C ILE A 1041 51.56 14.66 5.88
N SER A 1042 50.23 14.50 5.81
CA SER A 1042 49.31 15.25 6.66
C SER A 1042 48.25 14.39 7.34
N LEU A 1043 47.88 14.76 8.56
CA LEU A 1043 46.73 14.22 9.27
C LEU A 1043 45.73 15.35 9.52
N SER A 1044 44.49 15.12 9.11
CA SER A 1044 43.40 16.07 9.28
C SER A 1044 42.30 15.52 10.19
N ALA A 1045 41.76 16.40 11.03
CA ALA A 1045 40.59 16.15 11.85
C ALA A 1045 39.51 17.16 11.49
N SER A 1046 38.30 16.69 11.17
CA SER A 1046 37.16 17.57 10.88
C SER A 1046 35.94 17.17 11.71
N ALA A 1047 35.11 18.13 12.08
CA ALA A 1047 33.91 17.88 12.86
C ALA A 1047 32.80 18.89 12.56
N VAL A 1048 31.55 18.43 12.59
CA VAL A 1048 30.36 19.29 12.69
C VAL A 1048 30.04 19.48 14.17
N LEU A 1049 29.83 20.73 14.57
CA LEU A 1049 29.55 21.13 15.94
C LEU A 1049 28.09 21.56 16.07
N SER A 1050 27.43 21.17 17.17
CA SER A 1050 26.06 21.56 17.47
C SER A 1050 26.03 22.94 18.16
N PRO A 1051 25.30 23.94 17.61
CA PRO A 1051 25.17 25.27 18.23
C PRO A 1051 24.38 25.26 19.55
N GLN A 1052 23.55 24.24 19.76
CA GLN A 1052 22.51 24.21 20.80
C GLN A 1052 23.03 23.79 22.20
N GLY A 1053 24.33 23.55 22.35
CA GLY A 1053 24.95 23.25 23.65
C GLY A 1053 24.46 21.93 24.26
N GLY A 1054 25.07 20.81 23.85
CA GLY A 1054 24.83 19.48 24.39
C GLY A 1054 26.03 18.90 25.18
N PRO A 1055 25.88 17.71 25.80
CA PRO A 1055 26.95 17.06 26.57
C PRO A 1055 28.19 16.67 25.74
N SER A 1056 28.01 16.39 24.44
CA SER A 1056 29.10 16.30 23.44
C SER A 1056 28.80 17.28 22.30
N PRO A 1057 29.65 18.29 22.06
CA PRO A 1057 29.38 19.30 21.03
C PRO A 1057 29.57 18.79 19.59
N ILE A 1058 30.20 17.62 19.39
CA ILE A 1058 30.50 17.08 18.07
C ILE A 1058 29.35 16.17 17.60
N VAL A 1059 28.76 16.47 16.45
CA VAL A 1059 27.67 15.70 15.83
C VAL A 1059 28.23 14.54 14.99
N VAL A 1060 29.21 14.84 14.13
CA VAL A 1060 29.91 13.87 13.28
C VAL A 1060 31.36 14.31 13.13
N ARG A 1061 32.30 13.36 13.09
CA ARG A 1061 33.74 13.62 12.95
C ARG A 1061 34.38 12.82 11.81
N SER A 1062 35.51 13.29 11.31
CA SER A 1062 36.37 12.56 10.38
C SER A 1062 37.83 12.70 10.77
N SER A 1063 38.61 11.66 10.52
CA SER A 1063 40.07 11.68 10.55
C SER A 1063 40.58 11.19 9.19
N CYS A 1064 41.47 11.94 8.54
CA CYS A 1064 41.99 11.59 7.22
C CYS A 1064 43.51 11.80 7.15
N LEU A 1065 44.23 10.72 6.83
CA LEU A 1065 45.66 10.71 6.54
C LEU A 1065 45.87 10.95 5.05
N ARG A 1066 46.84 11.79 4.68
CA ARG A 1066 47.24 12.02 3.30
C ARG A 1066 48.75 11.92 3.10
N LEU A 1067 49.16 11.24 2.04
CA LEU A 1067 50.53 11.27 1.50
C LEU A 1067 50.51 12.17 0.26
N HIS A 1068 51.33 13.23 0.26
CA HIS A 1068 51.27 14.27 -0.78
C HIS A 1068 52.36 14.11 -1.82
N ASP A 1069 52.01 14.19 -3.10
CA ASP A 1069 52.92 14.26 -4.26
C ASP A 1069 54.03 13.20 -4.25
N LEU A 1070 53.69 11.92 -4.03
CA LEU A 1070 54.65 10.83 -4.10
C LEU A 1070 55.18 10.68 -5.53
N ARG A 1071 56.46 11.00 -5.75
CA ARG A 1071 57.08 10.95 -7.08
C ARG A 1071 57.86 9.66 -7.27
N VAL A 1072 57.26 8.71 -7.99
CA VAL A 1072 57.82 7.36 -8.15
C VAL A 1072 58.09 7.05 -9.63
N PRO A 1073 59.31 6.62 -10.01
CA PRO A 1073 59.58 6.13 -11.36
C PRO A 1073 58.85 4.81 -11.62
N THR A 1074 57.92 4.81 -12.58
CA THR A 1074 57.01 3.70 -12.90
C THR A 1074 57.05 3.41 -14.40
N LEU A 1075 56.82 2.15 -14.80
CA LEU A 1075 56.57 1.77 -16.19
C LEU A 1075 55.06 1.87 -16.46
N ILE A 1076 54.64 2.92 -17.16
CA ILE A 1076 53.22 3.14 -17.47
C ILE A 1076 53.00 3.70 -18.87
N GLY A 1077 52.21 2.99 -19.67
CA GLY A 1077 51.82 3.47 -20.99
C GLY A 1077 51.28 2.39 -21.91
N VAL A 1078 50.55 2.85 -22.92
CA VAL A 1078 49.79 1.96 -23.83
C VAL A 1078 50.65 1.34 -24.93
N ASN A 1079 51.81 1.93 -25.25
CA ASN A 1079 52.74 1.43 -26.27
C ASN A 1079 54.12 1.03 -25.69
N ASP A 1080 54.87 0.23 -26.44
CA ASP A 1080 56.16 -0.31 -26.01
C ASP A 1080 57.19 0.77 -25.67
N ASN A 1081 57.20 1.90 -26.38
CA ASN A 1081 58.13 3.00 -26.11
C ASN A 1081 57.87 3.65 -24.74
N GLU A 1082 56.61 3.83 -24.35
CA GLU A 1082 56.24 4.35 -23.03
C GLU A 1082 56.52 3.35 -21.90
N ARG A 1083 56.53 2.04 -22.20
CA ARG A 1083 56.85 0.97 -21.24
C ARG A 1083 58.34 0.68 -21.11
N LEU A 1084 59.17 1.19 -22.01
CA LEU A 1084 60.64 1.05 -21.95
C LEU A 1084 61.29 2.21 -21.19
N ALA A 1085 60.64 3.37 -21.10
CA ALA A 1085 61.12 4.52 -20.35
C ALA A 1085 60.38 4.67 -19.02
N ARG A 1086 61.09 4.56 -17.88
CA ARG A 1086 60.52 4.87 -16.56
C ARG A 1086 60.11 6.35 -16.52
N GLN A 1087 58.83 6.61 -16.29
CA GLN A 1087 58.27 7.95 -16.13
C GLN A 1087 58.02 8.23 -14.65
N ILE A 1088 58.21 9.47 -14.20
CA ILE A 1088 57.93 9.85 -12.81
C ILE A 1088 56.43 10.04 -12.66
N LEU A 1089 55.73 9.10 -12.04
CA LEU A 1089 54.34 9.27 -11.67
C LEU A 1089 54.25 10.07 -10.36
N ALA A 1090 53.41 11.10 -10.32
CA ALA A 1090 53.05 11.77 -9.07
C ALA A 1090 51.75 11.16 -8.52
N ALA A 1091 51.71 10.80 -7.24
CA ALA A 1091 50.53 10.20 -6.63
C ALA A 1091 50.19 10.81 -5.26
N ASP A 1092 48.94 11.19 -5.06
CA ASP A 1092 48.37 11.61 -3.78
C ASP A 1092 47.47 10.51 -3.22
N MET A 1093 47.76 10.08 -1.98
CA MET A 1093 46.94 9.08 -1.28
C MET A 1093 46.09 9.77 -0.21
N GLU A 1094 44.81 9.44 -0.14
CA GLU A 1094 43.96 9.78 1.01
C GLU A 1094 43.39 8.51 1.64
N ILE A 1095 43.53 8.38 2.96
CA ILE A 1095 42.90 7.33 3.74
C ILE A 1095 41.90 8.00 4.68
N GLU A 1096 40.62 7.80 4.39
CA GLU A 1096 39.50 8.32 5.18
C GLU A 1096 39.20 7.41 6.37
N GLN A 1097 38.62 7.99 7.42
CA GLN A 1097 38.36 7.30 8.68
C GLN A 1097 39.64 6.69 9.29
N PHE A 1098 40.77 7.38 9.10
CA PHE A 1098 42.07 6.98 9.62
C PHE A 1098 42.10 7.14 11.14
N ASP A 1099 41.61 6.13 11.86
CA ASP A 1099 41.50 6.14 13.32
C ASP A 1099 42.55 5.26 14.01
N VAL A 1100 43.76 5.19 13.45
CA VAL A 1100 44.89 4.41 14.00
C VAL A 1100 45.81 5.32 14.80
N SER A 1101 46.25 4.86 15.97
CA SER A 1101 47.16 5.61 16.84
C SER A 1101 48.63 5.54 16.42
N GLU A 1102 49.03 4.51 15.68
CA GLU A 1102 50.41 4.31 15.25
C GLU A 1102 50.77 5.14 14.01
N ASP A 1103 52.02 5.59 13.94
CA ASP A 1103 52.57 6.34 12.80
C ASP A 1103 52.93 5.39 11.63
N VAL A 1104 51.91 4.78 11.02
CA VAL A 1104 52.06 3.78 9.94
C VAL A 1104 52.30 4.38 8.54
N TYR A 1105 52.29 5.71 8.41
CA TYR A 1105 52.31 6.40 7.11
C TYR A 1105 53.60 6.17 6.29
N VAL A 1106 54.76 5.97 6.93
CA VAL A 1106 56.02 5.62 6.22
C VAL A 1106 55.94 4.21 5.63
N GLY A 1107 55.29 3.29 6.33
CA GLY A 1107 55.08 1.93 5.83
C GLY A 1107 54.03 1.87 4.72
N ILE A 1108 52.95 2.66 4.82
CA ILE A 1108 51.98 2.84 3.73
C ILE A 1108 52.67 3.41 2.49
N GLU A 1109 53.48 4.46 2.65
CA GLU A 1109 54.26 5.04 1.56
C GLU A 1109 55.17 3.98 0.91
N SER A 1110 55.86 3.16 1.72
CA SER A 1110 56.72 2.09 1.22
C SER A 1110 55.96 1.04 0.39
N ILE A 1111 54.73 0.68 0.80
CA ILE A 1111 53.87 -0.22 0.02
C ILE A 1111 53.52 0.41 -1.32
N VAL A 1112 53.08 1.68 -1.32
CA VAL A 1112 52.69 2.40 -2.54
C VAL A 1112 53.87 2.53 -3.50
N VAL A 1113 55.04 2.94 -3.00
CA VAL A 1113 56.27 3.09 -3.79
C VAL A 1113 56.70 1.76 -4.40
N LYS A 1114 56.60 0.66 -3.65
CA LYS A 1114 56.89 -0.68 -4.15
C LYS A 1114 55.91 -1.10 -5.24
N THR A 1115 54.61 -0.95 -5.01
CA THR A 1115 53.58 -1.28 -6.01
C THR A 1115 53.78 -0.49 -7.30
N LEU A 1116 54.13 0.80 -7.20
CA LEU A 1116 54.44 1.65 -8.34
C LEU A 1116 55.73 1.20 -9.05
N SER A 1117 56.81 0.94 -8.31
CA SER A 1117 58.12 0.59 -8.88
C SER A 1117 58.15 -0.79 -9.54
N ASP A 1118 57.38 -1.74 -9.00
CA ASP A 1118 57.36 -3.15 -9.43
C ASP A 1118 56.29 -3.44 -10.50
N SER A 1119 55.45 -2.46 -10.86
CA SER A 1119 54.35 -2.65 -11.79
C SER A 1119 54.62 -2.11 -13.20
N SER A 1120 53.96 -2.74 -14.18
CA SER A 1120 53.96 -2.36 -15.59
C SER A 1120 52.51 -2.29 -16.10
N PHE A 1121 51.78 -1.24 -15.72
CA PHE A 1121 50.38 -1.06 -16.12
C PHE A 1121 50.26 -0.29 -17.44
N GLU A 1122 49.23 -0.61 -18.23
CA GLU A 1122 48.96 0.10 -19.48
C GLU A 1122 48.30 1.48 -19.22
N THR A 1123 47.53 1.59 -18.14
CA THR A 1123 46.70 2.77 -17.82
C THR A 1123 46.72 3.11 -16.32
N LEU A 1124 46.41 4.36 -15.98
CA LEU A 1124 46.33 4.82 -14.58
C LEU A 1124 45.10 4.22 -13.87
N GLU A 1125 44.04 3.96 -14.63
CA GLU A 1125 42.77 3.38 -14.20
C GLU A 1125 42.95 1.96 -13.66
N ALA A 1126 43.87 1.18 -14.23
CA ALA A 1126 44.21 -0.15 -13.73
C ALA A 1126 45.15 -0.11 -12.52
N LEU A 1127 46.01 0.91 -12.46
CA LEU A 1127 46.99 1.07 -11.39
C LEU A 1127 46.35 1.50 -10.06
N GLY A 1128 45.28 2.31 -10.10
CA GLY A 1128 44.56 2.76 -8.90
C GLY A 1128 44.06 1.60 -8.01
N PRO A 1129 43.26 0.66 -8.53
CA PRO A 1129 42.84 -0.54 -7.82
C PRO A 1129 44.02 -1.35 -7.28
N ALA A 1130 45.09 -1.53 -8.07
CA ALA A 1130 46.26 -2.29 -7.65
C ALA A 1130 46.97 -1.68 -6.43
N ILE A 1131 47.11 -0.35 -6.38
CA ILE A 1131 47.66 0.36 -5.22
C ILE A 1131 46.80 0.12 -3.97
N THR A 1132 45.48 0.28 -4.08
CA THR A 1132 44.57 0.08 -2.93
C THR A 1132 44.59 -1.38 -2.43
N GLN A 1133 44.64 -2.35 -3.35
CA GLN A 1133 44.71 -3.77 -3.02
C GLN A 1133 46.05 -4.13 -2.33
N SER A 1134 47.17 -3.58 -2.80
CA SER A 1134 48.48 -3.75 -2.16
C SER A 1134 48.50 -3.19 -0.74
N ILE A 1135 47.94 -1.99 -0.52
CA ILE A 1135 47.81 -1.42 0.82
C ILE A 1135 47.02 -2.38 1.72
N ARG A 1136 45.84 -2.82 1.32
CA ARG A 1136 45.02 -3.75 2.14
C ARG A 1136 45.72 -5.07 2.43
N LYS A 1137 46.45 -5.62 1.46
CA LYS A 1137 47.15 -6.89 1.60
C LYS A 1137 48.32 -6.78 2.57
N ASP A 1138 49.15 -5.75 2.40
CA ASP A 1138 50.47 -5.69 3.05
C ASP A 1138 50.47 -4.84 4.33
N ILE A 1139 49.43 -4.03 4.60
CA ILE A 1139 49.36 -3.20 5.82
C ILE A 1139 49.43 -4.00 7.12
N LYS A 1140 48.95 -5.25 7.11
CA LYS A 1140 49.03 -6.17 8.27
C LYS A 1140 50.46 -6.49 8.68
N HIS A 1141 51.43 -6.34 7.78
CA HIS A 1141 52.85 -6.53 8.05
C HIS A 1141 53.56 -5.27 8.56
N VAL A 1142 52.89 -4.12 8.47
CA VAL A 1142 53.42 -2.79 8.88
C VAL A 1142 52.86 -2.37 10.24
N ALA A 1143 51.61 -2.69 10.56
CA ALA A 1143 51.00 -2.40 11.86
C ALA A 1143 51.33 -3.51 12.87
N ALA A 1144 52.36 -3.30 13.69
CA ALA A 1144 52.77 -4.27 14.71
C ALA A 1144 51.89 -4.09 15.97
N SER A 1145 50.80 -4.88 16.03
CA SER A 1145 49.86 -5.07 17.16
C SER A 1145 48.58 -4.21 17.14
N SER A 1146 47.45 -4.90 17.35
CA SER A 1146 46.06 -4.41 17.52
C SER A 1146 45.19 -4.14 16.27
N ALA A 1147 44.98 -5.15 15.42
CA ALA A 1147 43.66 -5.46 14.87
C ALA A 1147 43.70 -6.82 14.14
N SER A 1148 42.90 -7.78 14.58
CA SER A 1148 42.71 -9.08 13.92
C SER A 1148 41.87 -8.98 12.62
N GLN A 1149 41.56 -7.78 12.15
CA GLN A 1149 40.86 -7.48 10.90
C GLN A 1149 41.53 -6.30 10.20
N ALA A 1150 41.54 -6.29 8.85
CA ALA A 1150 42.01 -5.12 8.10
C ALA A 1150 41.07 -3.94 8.39
N PRO A 1151 41.58 -2.71 8.62
CA PRO A 1151 40.73 -1.55 8.84
C PRO A 1151 39.77 -1.30 7.66
N ASP A 1152 38.51 -0.96 7.93
CA ASP A 1152 37.49 -0.61 6.92
C ASP A 1152 37.73 0.82 6.38
N TRP A 1153 38.96 1.13 5.97
CA TRP A 1153 39.32 2.43 5.40
C TRP A 1153 38.69 2.64 4.03
N VAL A 1154 38.38 3.89 3.69
CA VAL A 1154 38.17 4.29 2.29
C VAL A 1154 39.47 4.88 1.76
N ILE A 1155 40.08 4.20 0.79
CA ILE A 1155 41.34 4.61 0.19
C ILE A 1155 41.03 5.33 -1.13
N LYS A 1156 41.57 6.54 -1.28
CA LYS A 1156 41.55 7.29 -2.52
C LYS A 1156 42.95 7.47 -3.03
N VAL A 1157 43.08 7.37 -4.34
CA VAL A 1157 44.34 7.48 -5.05
C VAL A 1157 44.15 8.44 -6.21
N ALA A 1158 44.80 9.59 -6.17
CA ALA A 1158 44.92 10.47 -7.32
C ALA A 1158 46.33 10.32 -7.91
N MET A 1159 46.41 10.13 -9.23
CA MET A 1159 47.67 9.91 -9.92
C MET A 1159 47.76 10.81 -11.14
N GLU A 1160 48.90 11.45 -11.30
CA GLU A 1160 49.22 12.35 -12.39
C GLU A 1160 50.43 11.81 -13.16
N LYS A 1161 50.22 11.57 -14.46
CA LYS A 1161 51.29 11.20 -15.39
C LYS A 1161 51.86 12.47 -16.03
N PRO A 1162 53.18 12.72 -15.99
CA PRO A 1162 53.80 13.87 -16.66
C PRO A 1162 53.41 13.90 -18.13
N THR A 1163 53.14 15.10 -18.65
CA THR A 1163 52.61 15.30 -20.00
C THR A 1163 53.43 14.61 -21.08
N ALA A 1164 52.81 13.64 -21.77
CA ALA A 1164 53.27 13.13 -23.06
C ALA A 1164 52.89 14.06 -24.23
N ILE A 1165 51.96 15.00 -24.00
CA ILE A 1165 51.44 15.95 -25.00
C ILE A 1165 52.00 17.34 -24.72
N THR A 1166 52.66 17.94 -25.71
CA THR A 1166 53.15 19.32 -25.62
C THR A 1166 51.99 20.29 -25.47
N MET A 1167 52.02 21.17 -24.45
CA MET A 1167 51.00 22.19 -24.12
C MET A 1167 49.70 21.71 -23.43
N ALA A 1168 49.66 20.50 -22.87
CA ALA A 1168 48.59 20.09 -21.95
C ALA A 1168 49.03 20.17 -20.48
N GLU A 1169 48.09 20.19 -19.54
CA GLU A 1169 48.38 19.82 -18.14
C GLU A 1169 48.48 18.29 -18.03
N ALA A 1170 49.14 17.78 -16.98
CA ALA A 1170 49.30 16.36 -16.75
C ALA A 1170 47.93 15.65 -16.64
N SER A 1171 47.77 14.49 -17.28
CA SER A 1171 46.56 13.69 -17.14
C SER A 1171 46.45 13.17 -15.70
N ARG A 1172 45.33 13.46 -15.04
CA ARG A 1172 45.02 13.04 -13.66
C ARG A 1172 43.90 12.00 -13.66
N VAL A 1173 44.13 10.89 -12.95
CA VAL A 1173 43.10 9.87 -12.69
C VAL A 1173 42.90 9.76 -11.19
N GLU A 1174 41.64 9.77 -10.75
CA GLU A 1174 41.26 9.56 -9.36
C GLU A 1174 40.49 8.26 -9.22
N TYR A 1175 41.00 7.36 -8.38
CA TYR A 1175 40.35 6.12 -8.01
C TYR A 1175 39.92 6.18 -6.54
N ARG A 1176 38.68 5.77 -6.27
CA ARG A 1176 38.14 5.63 -4.91
C ARG A 1176 37.64 4.21 -4.74
N GLU A 1177 38.22 3.50 -3.79
CA GLU A 1177 37.73 2.20 -3.39
C GLU A 1177 36.41 2.39 -2.60
N LEU A 1178 35.31 1.83 -3.11
CA LEU A 1178 34.08 1.70 -2.33
C LEU A 1178 34.27 0.54 -1.36
N VAL A 1179 34.01 0.76 -0.07
CA VAL A 1179 33.95 -0.35 0.90
C VAL A 1179 32.92 -1.32 0.35
N SER A 1180 33.32 -2.56 0.05
CA SER A 1180 32.34 -3.58 -0.32
C SER A 1180 31.34 -3.66 0.83
N ALA A 1181 30.06 -3.42 0.52
CA ALA A 1181 28.99 -3.94 1.35
C ALA A 1181 29.31 -5.43 1.46
N ARG A 1182 29.73 -5.89 2.65
CA ARG A 1182 30.07 -7.28 2.87
C ARG A 1182 28.87 -8.09 2.39
N THR A 1183 29.08 -8.85 1.34
CA THR A 1183 28.16 -9.86 0.79
C THR A 1183 27.62 -10.75 1.87
#